data_AF-W8VZH0-F1
#
_entry.id   AF-W8VZH0-F1
#
_cell.length_a   1.000
_cell.length_b   1.000
_cell.length_c   1.000
_cell.angle_alpha   90.00
_cell.angle_beta   90.00
_cell.angle_gamma   90.00
#
_symmetry.space_group_name_H-M   'P 1'
#
loop_
_entity.id
_entity.type
_entity.pdbx_description
1 polymer ?
#
loop_
_entity_poly.entity_id
_entity_poly.type
_entity_poly.pdbx_seq_one_letter_code
_entity_poly.pdbx_strand_id
1 'polypeptide(L)'
;MITLVLMGQFCLSQTTPVKDSLLHYDGSQKIGLVLSGGGAKGLAHIGTLKVIDSLGIKIDYIAGTSMGAIVGSLYASGYTGQQIDSIFKVTNFNNIISDEIPRSAKTFYERRENERYAVTLPFEDFKIKLPNSLSKGQNVYNLLSQVLSHVNDVNDFTKLPIPFFCLATDIETGQEVVLDSGYLPRAVNASGALPSLFAPVQIDNRMLIDGGVTDNYPIEKLRAKGMDIIIGVDVQDDFKSLDELTDAFSILTQINNFRTINDMKLKAPKTDIYIQPNIKNFTVISFDQGTAIVEKGRVAALAQIGLLNQLSNAAYQKPKLKTVSNDRLYLSNININGNERYTRSYVIGKFKLTTPGFTTYENIKNGVNNLQATNNFTKINYELIPHEEGLELDVTVEESTVRNYLRLSLHYDELLRSAALVNLTRKNVLFNNDVVSADFILGDNLRYVADYYIDKGNYWSIGLHSEFTQFEKDIPTSFINSVTGTLPVGVNSVEINYYDWTQQFYLQTRLDKGFNVIAGAELKSLDIFTNTLVTGSVTDNRTDFENSTTGSIYGKALYDTYDNNFFPSSGWKVDADFHLYLYNDVLQEDFSEYSIAQLQVGYARAFGKFSLRAEGHVGISIGNPETSSLDFVLGGYGARRINNLIPFYGYDFISLSGNTMMRSLFELDYEIFRKNHVVLSANFANLDDDLFEQDDWYSKARYSGFAVGYGVETFLGPLELKYSFSPQQDDGEFFVRLGFNF
;
A
#
# COMPACT_ATOMS: atom_id res chain seq x y z
N MET A 1 -10.44 -49.97 -50.29
CA MET A 1 -10.62 -49.36 -51.62
C MET A 1 -12.01 -48.73 -51.65
N ILE A 2 -12.04 -47.40 -51.52
CA ILE A 2 -13.02 -46.41 -52.02
C ILE A 2 -14.47 -46.36 -51.45
N THR A 3 -14.84 -45.12 -51.07
CA THR A 3 -16.17 -44.44 -50.94
C THR A 3 -16.92 -44.54 -49.59
N LEU A 4 -17.00 -43.51 -48.72
CA LEU A 4 -17.60 -42.14 -48.79
C LEU A 4 -19.07 -42.15 -49.28
N VAL A 5 -20.07 -41.40 -48.79
CA VAL A 5 -20.41 -40.60 -47.58
C VAL A 5 -21.74 -39.87 -47.95
N LEU A 6 -22.47 -39.31 -46.97
CA LEU A 6 -23.60 -38.33 -47.04
C LEU A 6 -25.01 -38.93 -47.33
N MET A 7 -26.11 -38.52 -46.69
CA MET A 7 -26.42 -37.46 -45.72
C MET A 7 -27.86 -37.66 -45.20
N GLY A 8 -28.17 -37.17 -44.00
CA GLY A 8 -29.54 -36.73 -43.67
C GLY A 8 -29.99 -37.06 -42.25
N GLN A 9 -29.80 -36.13 -41.32
CA GLN A 9 -30.65 -36.05 -40.13
C GLN A 9 -30.86 -34.60 -39.70
N PHE A 10 -32.15 -34.25 -39.63
CA PHE A 10 -32.73 -33.01 -39.14
C PHE A 10 -32.29 -32.72 -37.71
N CYS A 11 -31.96 -31.45 -37.41
CA CYS A 11 -31.98 -30.94 -36.05
C CYS A 11 -32.75 -29.61 -36.05
N LEU A 12 -33.88 -29.59 -35.36
CA LEU A 12 -34.74 -28.43 -35.15
C LEU A 12 -34.03 -27.45 -34.19
N SER A 13 -33.72 -26.24 -34.66
CA SER A 13 -33.46 -25.10 -33.79
C SER A 13 -34.79 -24.38 -33.51
N GLN A 14 -35.15 -24.25 -32.23
CA GLN A 14 -36.21 -23.36 -31.80
C GLN A 14 -35.68 -21.92 -31.86
N THR A 15 -36.02 -21.19 -32.92
CA THR A 15 -35.84 -19.74 -32.98
C THR A 15 -37.01 -19.07 -32.27
N THR A 16 -36.72 -18.32 -31.21
CA THR A 16 -37.67 -17.34 -30.65
C THR A 16 -38.02 -16.29 -31.72
N PRO A 17 -39.29 -15.93 -31.91
CA PRO A 17 -39.68 -14.97 -32.93
C PRO A 17 -39.18 -13.57 -32.56
N VAL A 18 -38.41 -12.95 -33.46
CA VAL A 18 -38.12 -11.51 -33.42
C VAL A 18 -39.44 -10.77 -33.61
N LYS A 19 -39.85 -9.98 -32.61
CA LYS A 19 -40.93 -9.00 -32.80
C LYS A 19 -40.41 -7.92 -33.75
N ASP A 20 -40.64 -8.07 -35.05
CA ASP A 20 -40.55 -6.99 -36.05
C ASP A 20 -41.74 -6.02 -35.91
N SER A 21 -42.02 -5.55 -34.69
CA SER A 21 -42.88 -4.40 -34.49
C SER A 21 -42.05 -3.15 -34.77
N LEU A 22 -42.29 -2.50 -35.91
CA LEU A 22 -41.71 -1.22 -36.29
C LEU A 22 -41.82 -0.22 -35.11
N LEU A 23 -40.70 0.11 -34.47
CA LEU A 23 -40.64 1.23 -33.52
C LEU A 23 -40.89 2.49 -34.36
N HIS A 24 -42.10 3.04 -34.30
CA HIS A 24 -42.44 4.27 -35.01
C HIS A 24 -41.81 5.46 -34.30
N TYR A 25 -40.50 5.65 -34.43
CA TYR A 25 -39.81 6.79 -33.86
C TYR A 25 -39.97 8.03 -34.74
N ASP A 26 -40.70 9.04 -34.25
CA ASP A 26 -40.96 10.30 -34.98
C ASP A 26 -40.13 11.49 -34.44
N GLY A 27 -39.24 11.22 -33.48
CA GLY A 27 -38.40 12.22 -32.82
C GLY A 27 -39.06 12.94 -31.63
N SER A 28 -40.33 12.67 -31.33
CA SER A 28 -41.02 13.21 -30.14
C SER A 28 -40.94 12.29 -28.92
N GLN A 29 -40.70 10.99 -29.13
CA GLN A 29 -40.56 10.00 -28.06
C GLN A 29 -39.27 10.19 -27.26
N LYS A 30 -39.37 9.96 -25.95
CA LYS A 30 -38.23 9.98 -25.05
C LYS A 30 -37.56 8.62 -24.96
N ILE A 31 -36.24 8.60 -25.13
CA ILE A 31 -35.44 7.38 -25.11
C ILE A 31 -34.73 7.22 -23.77
N GLY A 32 -35.04 6.12 -23.08
CA GLY A 32 -34.37 5.70 -21.87
C GLY A 32 -33.25 4.69 -22.14
N LEU A 33 -32.19 4.72 -21.32
CA LEU A 33 -31.13 3.71 -21.31
C LEU A 33 -31.02 3.04 -19.93
N VAL A 34 -31.11 1.70 -19.89
CA VAL A 34 -30.88 0.89 -18.67
C VAL A 34 -29.55 0.14 -18.79
N LEU A 35 -28.69 0.29 -17.78
CA LEU A 35 -27.40 -0.41 -17.70
C LEU A 35 -27.34 -1.28 -16.44
N SER A 36 -27.22 -2.59 -16.59
CA SER A 36 -27.13 -3.52 -15.46
C SER A 36 -25.78 -3.55 -14.74
N GLY A 37 -25.76 -4.09 -13.53
CA GLY A 37 -24.54 -4.46 -12.83
C GLY A 37 -23.96 -5.79 -13.30
N GLY A 38 -22.65 -5.97 -13.08
CA GLY A 38 -21.92 -7.20 -13.43
C GLY A 38 -20.40 -7.15 -13.19
N GLY A 39 -19.92 -6.27 -12.30
CA GLY A 39 -18.47 -6.06 -12.08
C GLY A 39 -17.74 -5.76 -13.40
N ALA A 40 -16.61 -6.42 -13.64
CA ALA A 40 -15.84 -6.30 -14.87
C ALA A 40 -16.65 -6.57 -16.16
N LYS A 41 -17.70 -7.39 -16.10
CA LYS A 41 -18.56 -7.65 -17.28
C LYS A 41 -19.29 -6.38 -17.76
N GLY A 42 -19.54 -5.43 -16.87
CA GLY A 42 -20.14 -4.14 -17.20
C GLY A 42 -19.30 -3.24 -18.10
N LEU A 43 -18.03 -3.58 -18.35
CA LEU A 43 -17.23 -2.90 -19.38
C LEU A 43 -17.86 -3.06 -20.79
N ALA A 44 -18.70 -4.07 -21.00
CA ALA A 44 -19.43 -4.25 -22.26
C ALA A 44 -20.36 -3.07 -22.56
N HIS A 45 -20.89 -2.39 -21.53
CA HIS A 45 -21.70 -1.17 -21.70
C HIS A 45 -20.98 -0.12 -22.53
N ILE A 46 -19.66 0.03 -22.34
CA ILE A 46 -18.83 0.98 -23.08
C ILE A 46 -18.88 0.69 -24.58
N GLY A 47 -18.79 -0.58 -24.97
CA GLY A 47 -18.88 -1.00 -26.38
C GLY A 47 -20.24 -0.66 -27.00
N THR A 48 -21.33 -0.87 -26.26
CA THR A 48 -22.67 -0.48 -26.69
C THR A 48 -22.83 1.03 -26.81
N LEU A 49 -22.32 1.80 -25.83
CA LEU A 49 -22.35 3.26 -25.86
C LEU A 49 -21.60 3.83 -27.08
N LYS A 50 -20.48 3.22 -27.48
CA LYS A 50 -19.75 3.62 -28.71
C LYS A 50 -20.61 3.46 -29.97
N VAL A 51 -21.47 2.44 -30.04
CA VAL A 51 -22.42 2.27 -31.15
C VAL A 51 -23.54 3.31 -31.06
N ILE A 52 -24.12 3.54 -29.88
CA ILE A 52 -25.15 4.57 -29.65
C ILE A 52 -24.63 5.96 -30.07
N ASP A 53 -23.41 6.33 -29.66
CA ASP A 53 -22.76 7.58 -30.05
C ASP A 53 -22.58 7.67 -31.57
N SER A 54 -22.13 6.58 -32.22
CA SER A 54 -21.89 6.56 -33.67
C SER A 54 -23.15 6.76 -34.51
N LEU A 55 -24.31 6.46 -33.94
CA LEU A 55 -25.62 6.60 -34.58
C LEU A 55 -26.33 7.92 -34.25
N GLY A 56 -25.75 8.75 -33.37
CA GLY A 56 -26.38 10.01 -32.96
C GLY A 56 -27.72 9.80 -32.23
N ILE A 57 -27.86 8.72 -31.47
CA ILE A 57 -29.08 8.46 -30.68
C ILE A 57 -29.05 9.38 -29.45
N LYS A 58 -30.09 10.20 -29.29
CA LYS A 58 -30.26 11.06 -28.13
C LYS A 58 -30.90 10.27 -26.99
N ILE A 59 -30.17 10.08 -25.89
CA ILE A 59 -30.71 9.47 -24.67
C ILE A 59 -31.26 10.59 -23.78
N ASP A 60 -32.51 10.45 -23.32
CA ASP A 60 -33.20 11.44 -22.49
C ASP A 60 -33.17 11.11 -20.99
N TYR A 61 -32.91 9.85 -20.61
CA TYR A 61 -32.74 9.45 -19.21
C TYR A 61 -31.93 8.15 -19.09
N ILE A 62 -31.05 8.06 -18.09
CA ILE A 62 -30.23 6.86 -17.82
C ILE A 62 -30.53 6.30 -16.43
N ALA A 63 -30.66 4.99 -16.35
CA ALA A 63 -30.72 4.24 -15.10
C ALA A 63 -29.58 3.21 -15.05
N GLY A 64 -28.85 3.15 -13.93
CA GLY A 64 -27.73 2.22 -13.78
C GLY A 64 -27.70 1.51 -12.44
N THR A 65 -27.14 0.30 -12.42
CA THR A 65 -26.82 -0.42 -11.18
C THR A 65 -25.37 -0.89 -11.21
N SER A 66 -24.61 -0.76 -10.10
CA SER A 66 -23.23 -1.22 -9.97
C SER A 66 -22.32 -0.68 -11.08
N MET A 67 -21.61 -1.54 -11.83
CA MET A 67 -20.84 -1.10 -13.00
C MET A 67 -21.68 -0.34 -14.03
N GLY A 68 -22.97 -0.65 -14.16
CA GLY A 68 -23.91 0.14 -14.98
C GLY A 68 -24.15 1.54 -14.44
N ALA A 69 -24.11 1.75 -13.12
CA ALA A 69 -24.14 3.08 -12.51
C ALA A 69 -22.82 3.83 -12.73
N ILE A 70 -21.68 3.16 -12.65
CA ILE A 70 -20.36 3.74 -12.93
C ILE A 70 -20.28 4.21 -14.39
N VAL A 71 -20.53 3.33 -15.35
CA VAL A 71 -20.50 3.68 -16.79
C VAL A 71 -21.61 4.67 -17.14
N GLY A 72 -22.81 4.47 -16.58
CA GLY A 72 -23.98 5.31 -16.81
C GLY A 72 -23.80 6.74 -16.31
N SER A 73 -23.23 6.92 -15.11
CA SER A 73 -22.96 8.26 -14.55
C SER A 73 -21.94 9.04 -15.36
N LEU A 74 -20.87 8.39 -15.85
CA LEU A 74 -19.90 9.02 -16.75
C LEU A 74 -20.56 9.45 -18.07
N TYR A 75 -21.37 8.56 -18.66
CA TYR A 75 -22.05 8.89 -19.91
C TYR A 75 -23.10 10.00 -19.72
N ALA A 76 -23.81 9.99 -18.58
CA ALA A 76 -24.77 11.00 -18.15
C ALA A 76 -24.11 12.36 -17.87
N SER A 77 -22.90 12.37 -17.30
CA SER A 77 -22.12 13.58 -17.05
C SER A 77 -21.51 14.17 -18.32
N GLY A 78 -21.74 13.55 -19.49
CA GLY A 78 -21.37 14.09 -20.80
C GLY A 78 -20.22 13.37 -21.52
N TYR A 79 -19.58 12.35 -20.93
CA TYR A 79 -18.52 11.60 -21.63
C TYR A 79 -19.09 10.79 -22.80
N THR A 80 -18.34 10.65 -23.89
CA THR A 80 -18.64 9.69 -24.96
C THR A 80 -18.17 8.29 -24.56
N GLY A 81 -18.74 7.24 -25.16
CA GLY A 81 -18.27 5.86 -24.99
C GLY A 81 -16.80 5.70 -25.35
N GLN A 82 -16.27 6.49 -26.29
CA GLN A 82 -14.84 6.48 -26.62
C GLN A 82 -13.97 7.10 -25.50
N GLN A 83 -14.43 8.17 -24.85
CA GLN A 83 -13.72 8.76 -23.72
C GLN A 83 -13.75 7.85 -22.48
N ILE A 84 -14.89 7.20 -22.23
CA ILE A 84 -15.01 6.21 -21.15
C ILE A 84 -14.06 5.03 -21.42
N ASP A 85 -13.99 4.50 -22.65
CA ASP A 85 -13.01 3.47 -23.05
C ASP A 85 -11.56 3.90 -22.75
N SER A 86 -11.21 5.16 -23.06
CA SER A 86 -9.88 5.71 -22.74
C SER A 86 -9.60 5.77 -21.24
N ILE A 87 -10.55 6.22 -20.41
CA ILE A 87 -10.41 6.26 -18.94
C ILE A 87 -10.13 4.85 -18.39
N PHE A 88 -10.90 3.86 -18.83
CA PHE A 88 -10.76 2.48 -18.36
C PHE A 88 -9.46 1.84 -18.82
N LYS A 89 -8.99 2.11 -20.04
CA LYS A 89 -7.72 1.54 -20.55
C LYS A 89 -6.47 1.98 -19.78
N VAL A 90 -6.47 3.19 -19.23
CA VAL A 90 -5.33 3.72 -18.45
C VAL A 90 -5.46 3.46 -16.95
N THR A 91 -6.59 2.91 -16.51
CA THR A 91 -6.84 2.61 -15.09
C THR A 91 -6.25 1.25 -14.72
N ASN A 92 -5.43 1.21 -13.67
CA ASN A 92 -4.93 -0.05 -13.12
C ASN A 92 -5.94 -0.64 -12.12
N PHE A 93 -6.80 -1.54 -12.61
CA PHE A 93 -7.86 -2.15 -11.79
C PHE A 93 -7.36 -3.01 -10.63
N ASN A 94 -6.15 -3.57 -10.70
CA ASN A 94 -5.59 -4.31 -9.57
C ASN A 94 -5.48 -3.38 -8.35
N ASN A 95 -4.98 -2.16 -8.55
CA ASN A 95 -4.86 -1.16 -7.48
C ASN A 95 -6.23 -0.64 -7.03
N ILE A 96 -7.20 -0.53 -7.95
CA ILE A 96 -8.56 -0.09 -7.60
C ILE A 96 -9.26 -1.11 -6.69
N ILE A 97 -9.05 -2.41 -6.92
CA ILE A 97 -9.72 -3.47 -6.17
C ILE A 97 -8.99 -3.76 -4.86
N SER A 98 -7.66 -3.83 -4.85
CA SER A 98 -6.91 -4.25 -3.67
C SER A 98 -6.80 -3.18 -2.57
N ASP A 99 -7.17 -1.92 -2.87
CA ASP A 99 -6.92 -0.76 -1.99
C ASP A 99 -5.45 -0.72 -1.48
N GLU A 100 -4.50 -1.27 -2.25
CA GLU A 100 -3.09 -1.31 -1.87
C GLU A 100 -2.53 0.10 -1.74
N ILE A 101 -2.02 0.41 -0.55
CA ILE A 101 -1.46 1.71 -0.23
C ILE A 101 0.03 1.69 -0.57
N PRO A 102 0.50 2.55 -1.51
CA PRO A 102 1.90 2.57 -1.88
C PRO A 102 2.79 2.92 -0.68
N ARG A 103 3.99 2.33 -0.61
CA ARG A 103 4.96 2.58 0.48
C ARG A 103 5.21 4.08 0.70
N SER A 104 5.27 4.86 -0.39
CA SER A 104 5.47 6.31 -0.36
C SER A 104 4.39 7.08 0.42
N ALA A 105 3.15 6.59 0.49
CA ALA A 105 2.06 7.22 1.23
C ALA A 105 2.15 6.97 2.75
N LYS A 106 2.79 5.89 3.18
CA LYS A 106 2.99 5.58 4.60
C LYS A 106 3.97 6.58 5.23
N THR A 107 3.70 7.08 6.43
CA THR A 107 4.73 7.87 7.16
C THR A 107 5.79 6.92 7.72
N PHE A 108 6.89 7.47 8.24
CA PHE A 108 7.99 6.66 8.76
C PHE A 108 7.52 5.62 9.78
N TYR A 109 6.66 6.04 10.72
CA TYR A 109 6.07 5.13 11.70
C TYR A 109 5.29 3.99 11.02
N GLU A 110 4.35 4.29 10.12
CA GLU A 110 3.58 3.20 9.48
C GLU A 110 4.41 2.33 8.54
N ARG A 111 5.50 2.82 7.95
CA ARG A 111 6.44 1.98 7.19
C ARG A 111 7.16 1.01 8.11
N ARG A 112 7.75 1.49 9.19
CA ARG A 112 8.43 0.68 10.20
C ARG A 112 7.53 -0.43 10.73
N GLU A 113 6.26 -0.13 10.98
CA GLU A 113 5.27 -1.12 11.42
C GLU A 113 4.97 -2.15 10.30
N ASN A 114 4.66 -1.70 9.08
CA ASN A 114 4.32 -2.62 7.98
C ASN A 114 5.52 -3.49 7.53
N GLU A 115 6.75 -3.07 7.80
CA GLU A 115 7.99 -3.75 7.39
C GLU A 115 8.59 -4.61 8.50
N ARG A 116 7.84 -4.84 9.59
CA ARG A 116 8.25 -5.71 10.71
C ARG A 116 7.30 -6.87 10.96
N TYR A 117 6.03 -6.73 10.58
CA TYR A 117 4.97 -7.68 10.92
C TYR A 117 4.43 -8.40 9.69
N ALA A 118 4.47 -9.73 9.71
CA ALA A 118 3.90 -10.57 8.66
C ALA A 118 2.36 -10.64 8.72
N VAL A 119 1.82 -10.69 9.94
CA VAL A 119 0.38 -10.81 10.19
C VAL A 119 -0.07 -9.73 11.17
N THR A 120 -1.15 -9.01 10.85
CA THR A 120 -1.79 -8.03 11.73
C THR A 120 -3.24 -8.43 11.98
N LEU A 121 -3.59 -8.68 13.23
CA LEU A 121 -4.92 -9.11 13.67
C LEU A 121 -5.55 -8.04 14.56
N PRO A 122 -6.57 -7.31 14.07
CA PRO A 122 -7.35 -6.41 14.90
C PRO A 122 -8.14 -7.20 15.94
N PHE A 123 -8.24 -6.70 17.17
CA PHE A 123 -9.09 -7.31 18.20
C PHE A 123 -9.80 -6.29 19.09
N GLU A 124 -10.96 -6.69 19.58
CA GLU A 124 -11.79 -5.95 20.54
C GLU A 124 -12.37 -6.94 21.54
N ASP A 125 -12.33 -6.61 22.83
CA ASP A 125 -12.78 -7.50 23.92
C ASP A 125 -12.21 -8.93 23.83
N PHE A 126 -10.91 -9.03 23.51
CA PHE A 126 -10.18 -10.28 23.29
C PHE A 126 -10.71 -11.18 22.15
N LYS A 127 -11.56 -10.64 21.27
CA LYS A 127 -12.05 -11.32 20.07
C LYS A 127 -11.38 -10.73 18.83
N ILE A 128 -10.80 -11.60 18.01
CA ILE A 128 -10.23 -11.21 16.72
C ILE A 128 -11.38 -10.74 15.82
N LYS A 129 -11.22 -9.56 15.22
CA LYS A 129 -12.12 -9.02 14.21
C LYS A 129 -11.54 -9.28 12.83
N LEU A 130 -12.26 -10.03 12.02
CA LEU A 130 -11.94 -10.16 10.59
C LEU A 130 -12.50 -8.96 9.82
N PRO A 131 -11.83 -8.51 8.75
CA PRO A 131 -12.36 -7.45 7.90
C PRO A 131 -13.67 -7.89 7.24
N ASN A 132 -14.64 -6.98 7.17
CA ASN A 132 -15.96 -7.24 6.59
C ASN A 132 -15.96 -7.25 5.05
N SER A 133 -14.89 -6.77 4.42
CA SER A 133 -14.70 -6.72 2.97
C SER A 133 -13.21 -6.83 2.62
N LEU A 134 -12.91 -7.28 1.40
CA LEU A 134 -11.54 -7.32 0.89
C LEU A 134 -10.96 -5.91 0.65
N SER A 135 -11.83 -4.96 0.31
CA SER A 135 -11.50 -3.58 -0.06
C SER A 135 -12.42 -2.60 0.68
N LYS A 136 -11.91 -1.41 1.01
CA LYS A 136 -12.72 -0.30 1.54
C LYS A 136 -13.45 0.45 0.41
N GLY A 137 -13.10 0.18 -0.86
CA GLY A 137 -13.67 0.87 -2.02
C GLY A 137 -13.17 2.31 -2.16
N GLN A 138 -12.08 2.68 -1.48
CA GLN A 138 -11.60 4.05 -1.47
C GLN A 138 -11.03 4.45 -2.82
N ASN A 139 -10.28 3.55 -3.47
CA ASN A 139 -9.70 3.87 -4.77
C ASN A 139 -10.77 4.05 -5.85
N VAL A 140 -11.89 3.33 -5.75
CA VAL A 140 -13.07 3.55 -6.60
C VAL A 140 -13.65 4.95 -6.37
N TYR A 141 -13.87 5.33 -5.10
CA TYR A 141 -14.36 6.66 -4.76
C TYR A 141 -13.43 7.77 -5.25
N ASN A 142 -12.12 7.66 -5.02
CA ASN A 142 -11.12 8.64 -5.45
C ASN A 142 -11.13 8.83 -6.98
N LEU A 143 -11.21 7.71 -7.73
CA LEU A 143 -11.31 7.76 -9.18
C LEU A 143 -12.59 8.48 -9.62
N LEU A 144 -13.75 8.10 -9.07
CA LEU A 144 -15.04 8.70 -9.38
C LEU A 144 -15.05 10.20 -9.08
N SER A 145 -14.53 10.62 -7.93
CA SER A 145 -14.41 12.03 -7.56
C SER A 145 -13.52 12.82 -8.53
N GLN A 146 -12.48 12.20 -9.08
CA GLN A 146 -11.63 12.84 -10.10
C GLN A 146 -12.35 12.96 -11.44
N VAL A 147 -12.91 11.86 -11.97
CA VAL A 147 -13.49 11.83 -13.32
C VAL A 147 -14.88 12.48 -13.40
N LEU A 148 -15.59 12.66 -12.28
CA LEU A 148 -16.86 13.38 -12.24
C LEU A 148 -16.71 14.81 -11.68
N SER A 149 -15.47 15.29 -11.55
CA SER A 149 -15.17 16.60 -10.96
C SER A 149 -15.80 17.78 -11.69
N HIS A 150 -16.05 17.67 -13.00
CA HIS A 150 -16.65 18.71 -13.83
C HIS A 150 -18.17 18.89 -13.61
N VAL A 151 -18.79 18.02 -12.81
CA VAL A 151 -20.19 18.10 -12.37
C VAL A 151 -20.31 18.00 -10.85
N ASN A 152 -19.25 18.35 -10.12
CA ASN A 152 -19.22 18.27 -8.65
C ASN A 152 -20.25 19.20 -7.95
N ASP A 153 -20.73 20.22 -8.65
CA ASP A 153 -21.74 21.19 -8.20
C ASP A 153 -23.19 20.73 -8.50
N VAL A 154 -23.37 19.61 -9.19
CA VAL A 154 -24.68 19.07 -9.57
C VAL A 154 -25.18 18.06 -8.54
N ASN A 155 -25.91 18.56 -7.54
CA ASN A 155 -26.51 17.73 -6.48
C ASN A 155 -27.87 17.09 -6.86
N ASP A 156 -28.48 17.53 -7.95
CA ASP A 156 -29.74 17.00 -8.48
C ASP A 156 -29.42 16.32 -9.82
N PHE A 157 -29.46 14.98 -9.86
CA PHE A 157 -28.98 14.22 -11.02
C PHE A 157 -29.92 14.35 -12.23
N THR A 158 -31.10 14.95 -12.06
CA THR A 158 -31.97 15.32 -13.18
C THR A 158 -31.42 16.50 -13.99
N LYS A 159 -30.45 17.25 -13.43
CA LYS A 159 -29.80 18.41 -14.06
C LYS A 159 -28.46 18.08 -14.71
N LEU A 160 -28.02 16.81 -14.66
CA LEU A 160 -26.88 16.35 -15.44
C LEU A 160 -27.15 16.51 -16.94
N PRO A 161 -26.12 16.54 -17.80
CA PRO A 161 -26.28 16.61 -19.25
C PRO A 161 -27.28 15.60 -19.82
N ILE A 162 -27.35 14.41 -19.21
CA ILE A 162 -28.46 13.48 -19.36
C ILE A 162 -28.97 13.15 -17.95
N PRO A 163 -30.28 13.30 -17.64
CA PRO A 163 -30.85 12.90 -16.36
C PRO A 163 -30.46 11.46 -15.98
N PHE A 164 -30.09 11.25 -14.72
CA PHE A 164 -29.58 9.98 -14.24
C PHE A 164 -30.15 9.60 -12.87
N PHE A 165 -30.30 8.30 -12.63
CA PHE A 165 -30.39 7.74 -11.29
C PHE A 165 -29.67 6.39 -11.24
N CYS A 166 -29.26 5.98 -10.05
CA CYS A 166 -28.78 4.63 -9.81
C CYS A 166 -29.48 3.98 -8.62
N LEU A 167 -29.37 2.65 -8.54
CA LEU A 167 -29.93 1.89 -7.43
C LEU A 167 -28.85 1.46 -6.45
N ALA A 168 -29.19 1.50 -5.17
CA ALA A 168 -28.46 0.87 -4.10
C ALA A 168 -29.43 0.05 -3.24
N THR A 169 -28.87 -0.80 -2.38
CA THR A 169 -29.64 -1.60 -1.43
C THR A 169 -29.28 -1.16 -0.02
N ASP A 170 -30.29 -0.88 0.82
CA ASP A 170 -30.08 -0.68 2.24
C ASP A 170 -29.79 -2.04 2.91
N ILE A 171 -28.60 -2.19 3.51
CA ILE A 171 -28.15 -3.48 4.06
C ILE A 171 -28.92 -3.88 5.32
N GLU A 172 -29.47 -2.94 6.07
CA GLU A 172 -30.18 -3.22 7.32
C GLU A 172 -31.60 -3.69 7.04
N THR A 173 -32.26 -3.09 6.05
CA THR A 173 -33.68 -3.35 5.75
C THR A 173 -33.90 -4.25 4.53
N GLY A 174 -32.88 -4.42 3.68
CA GLY A 174 -32.98 -5.10 2.39
C GLY A 174 -33.83 -4.35 1.36
N GLN A 175 -34.16 -3.08 1.63
CA GLN A 175 -34.98 -2.25 0.75
C GLN A 175 -34.13 -1.59 -0.34
N GLU A 176 -34.76 -1.44 -1.51
CA GLU A 176 -34.17 -0.70 -2.61
C GLU A 176 -34.17 0.81 -2.30
N VAL A 177 -33.08 1.48 -2.66
CA VAL A 177 -32.92 2.92 -2.55
C VAL A 177 -32.58 3.49 -3.94
N VAL A 178 -33.42 4.42 -4.41
CA VAL A 178 -33.15 5.20 -5.63
C VAL A 178 -32.27 6.38 -5.27
N LEU A 179 -31.10 6.47 -5.91
CA LEU A 179 -30.15 7.57 -5.75
C LEU A 179 -30.21 8.47 -6.99
N ASP A 180 -30.98 9.57 -6.88
CA ASP A 180 -31.15 10.60 -7.92
C ASP A 180 -30.70 12.01 -7.46
N SER A 181 -30.09 12.11 -6.29
CA SER A 181 -29.55 13.36 -5.74
C SER A 181 -28.39 13.13 -4.75
N GLY A 182 -27.73 14.21 -4.33
CA GLY A 182 -26.58 14.23 -3.44
C GLY A 182 -25.25 14.36 -4.18
N TYR A 183 -24.15 13.93 -3.56
CA TYR A 183 -22.83 13.94 -4.19
C TYR A 183 -22.67 12.73 -5.13
N LEU A 184 -22.66 12.98 -6.45
CA LEU A 184 -22.72 11.94 -7.48
C LEU A 184 -21.66 10.83 -7.31
N PRO A 185 -20.36 11.10 -7.08
CA PRO A 185 -19.36 10.06 -6.85
C PRO A 185 -19.70 9.13 -5.68
N ARG A 186 -20.23 9.68 -4.58
CA ARG A 186 -20.62 8.88 -3.40
C ARG A 186 -21.82 7.99 -3.70
N ALA A 187 -22.84 8.51 -4.39
CA ALA A 187 -24.02 7.75 -4.79
C ALA A 187 -23.66 6.58 -5.73
N VAL A 188 -22.82 6.85 -6.73
CA VAL A 188 -22.34 5.83 -7.68
C VAL A 188 -21.46 4.79 -6.99
N ASN A 189 -20.59 5.21 -6.06
CA ASN A 189 -19.77 4.29 -5.27
C ASN A 189 -20.64 3.36 -4.40
N ALA A 190 -21.72 3.88 -3.80
CA ALA A 190 -22.68 3.07 -3.04
C ALA A 190 -23.36 2.01 -3.93
N SER A 191 -23.80 2.41 -5.14
CA SER A 191 -24.42 1.50 -6.11
C SER A 191 -23.48 0.37 -6.55
N GLY A 192 -22.15 0.58 -6.52
CA GLY A 192 -21.12 -0.39 -6.88
C GLY A 192 -20.45 -1.10 -5.70
N ALA A 193 -20.92 -0.90 -4.46
CA ALA A 193 -20.34 -1.50 -3.25
C ALA A 193 -20.71 -2.99 -3.13
N LEU A 194 -20.14 -3.81 -4.00
CA LEU A 194 -20.42 -5.25 -4.11
C LEU A 194 -20.12 -5.97 -2.77
N PRO A 195 -21.09 -6.69 -2.18
CA PRO A 195 -20.90 -7.37 -0.90
C PRO A 195 -19.68 -8.29 -0.87
N SER A 196 -19.01 -8.36 0.28
CA SER A 196 -17.75 -9.09 0.53
C SER A 196 -16.51 -8.55 -0.21
N LEU A 197 -16.68 -7.86 -1.34
CA LEU A 197 -15.57 -7.25 -2.07
C LEU A 197 -15.31 -5.82 -1.59
N PHE A 198 -16.34 -4.98 -1.55
CA PHE A 198 -16.24 -3.57 -1.16
C PHE A 198 -17.03 -3.28 0.11
N ALA A 199 -16.54 -2.34 0.92
CA ALA A 199 -17.21 -1.92 2.13
C ALA A 199 -18.53 -1.16 1.83
N PRO A 200 -19.59 -1.34 2.65
CA PRO A 200 -20.82 -0.56 2.53
C PRO A 200 -20.59 0.95 2.63
N VAL A 201 -21.41 1.74 1.92
CA VAL A 201 -21.32 3.20 1.87
C VAL A 201 -22.49 3.83 2.61
N GLN A 202 -22.21 4.50 3.72
CA GLN A 202 -23.20 5.34 4.40
C GLN A 202 -23.60 6.58 3.57
N ILE A 203 -24.92 6.80 3.40
CA ILE A 203 -25.57 8.00 2.85
C ILE A 203 -26.84 8.26 3.67
N ASP A 204 -27.05 9.49 4.16
CA ASP A 204 -28.26 9.91 4.91
C ASP A 204 -28.67 8.93 6.03
N ASN A 205 -27.71 8.51 6.85
CA ASN A 205 -27.85 7.50 7.93
C ASN A 205 -28.26 6.09 7.49
N ARG A 206 -28.24 5.78 6.19
CA ARG A 206 -28.45 4.43 5.67
C ARG A 206 -27.13 3.82 5.25
N MET A 207 -26.94 2.55 5.56
CA MET A 207 -25.79 1.77 5.10
C MET A 207 -26.14 1.11 3.77
N LEU A 208 -25.55 1.61 2.68
CA LEU A 208 -25.89 1.17 1.33
C LEU A 208 -24.84 0.22 0.76
N ILE A 209 -25.30 -0.81 0.07
CA ILE A 209 -24.50 -1.74 -0.73
C ILE A 209 -25.00 -1.75 -2.18
N ASP A 210 -24.35 -2.55 -3.01
CA ASP A 210 -24.65 -2.70 -4.42
C ASP A 210 -26.17 -2.88 -4.70
N GLY A 211 -26.69 -2.10 -5.64
CA GLY A 211 -28.11 -2.15 -6.01
C GLY A 211 -28.53 -3.45 -6.68
N GLY A 212 -27.57 -4.24 -7.18
CA GLY A 212 -27.79 -5.52 -7.84
C GLY A 212 -28.39 -6.59 -6.93
N VAL A 213 -28.30 -6.38 -5.60
CA VAL A 213 -28.95 -7.21 -4.57
C VAL A 213 -30.48 -7.07 -4.63
N THR A 214 -31.00 -5.86 -4.90
CA THR A 214 -32.44 -5.60 -4.98
C THR A 214 -32.96 -5.54 -6.41
N ASP A 215 -32.31 -4.78 -7.28
CA ASP A 215 -32.69 -4.61 -8.67
C ASP A 215 -31.48 -4.22 -9.53
N ASN A 216 -30.92 -5.22 -10.21
CA ASN A 216 -29.80 -5.03 -11.11
C ASN A 216 -30.19 -4.42 -12.47
N TYR A 217 -31.47 -4.31 -12.82
CA TYR A 217 -31.94 -3.84 -14.12
C TYR A 217 -33.18 -2.97 -13.94
N PRO A 218 -33.02 -1.67 -13.59
CA PRO A 218 -34.09 -0.76 -13.13
C PRO A 218 -35.06 -0.26 -14.22
N ILE A 219 -35.51 -1.14 -15.11
CA ILE A 219 -36.36 -0.79 -16.25
C ILE A 219 -37.71 -0.19 -15.84
N GLU A 220 -38.33 -0.71 -14.78
CA GLU A 220 -39.66 -0.26 -14.35
C GLU A 220 -39.62 1.17 -13.81
N LYS A 221 -38.58 1.51 -13.05
CA LYS A 221 -38.36 2.87 -12.54
C LYS A 221 -38.04 3.84 -13.67
N LEU A 222 -37.25 3.41 -14.65
CA LEU A 222 -36.97 4.23 -15.82
C LEU A 222 -38.23 4.48 -16.66
N ARG A 223 -39.08 3.47 -16.86
CA ARG A 223 -40.38 3.64 -17.53
C ARG A 223 -41.29 4.60 -16.77
N ALA A 224 -41.30 4.52 -15.44
CA ALA A 224 -42.06 5.43 -14.59
C ALA A 224 -41.61 6.90 -14.68
N LYS A 225 -40.37 7.18 -15.11
CA LYS A 225 -39.87 8.53 -15.43
C LYS A 225 -40.34 9.05 -16.80
N GLY A 226 -41.25 8.33 -17.49
CA GLY A 226 -41.90 8.77 -18.72
C GLY A 226 -41.09 8.52 -19.99
N MET A 227 -40.28 7.46 -20.01
CA MET A 227 -39.55 7.02 -21.21
C MET A 227 -40.47 6.16 -22.09
N ASP A 228 -40.57 6.52 -23.37
CA ASP A 228 -41.44 5.84 -24.34
C ASP A 228 -40.76 4.62 -24.96
N ILE A 229 -39.45 4.70 -25.18
CA ILE A 229 -38.61 3.64 -25.75
C ILE A 229 -37.45 3.39 -24.79
N ILE A 230 -37.20 2.14 -24.41
CA ILE A 230 -36.08 1.75 -23.55
C ILE A 230 -35.11 0.87 -24.33
N ILE A 231 -33.88 1.37 -24.46
CA ILE A 231 -32.71 0.57 -24.79
C ILE A 231 -32.17 0.03 -23.47
N GLY A 232 -31.82 -1.25 -23.40
CA GLY A 232 -31.18 -1.75 -22.20
C GLY A 232 -30.16 -2.83 -22.45
N VAL A 233 -29.09 -2.77 -21.65
CA VAL A 233 -27.91 -3.61 -21.77
C VAL A 233 -27.82 -4.52 -20.54
N ASP A 234 -27.98 -5.82 -20.77
CA ASP A 234 -27.86 -6.85 -19.73
C ASP A 234 -26.50 -7.54 -19.81
N VAL A 235 -25.67 -7.34 -18.79
CA VAL A 235 -24.34 -7.96 -18.64
C VAL A 235 -24.34 -9.01 -17.54
N GLN A 236 -25.49 -9.65 -17.35
CA GLN A 236 -25.60 -10.86 -16.56
C GLN A 236 -25.41 -12.10 -17.40
N ASP A 237 -25.10 -13.17 -16.69
CA ASP A 237 -24.80 -14.46 -17.26
C ASP A 237 -25.63 -15.53 -16.56
N ASP A 238 -25.67 -16.73 -17.14
CA ASP A 238 -26.40 -17.86 -16.57
C ASP A 238 -25.77 -18.32 -15.24
N PHE A 239 -26.47 -19.21 -14.53
CA PHE A 239 -25.97 -19.83 -13.31
C PHE A 239 -24.62 -20.52 -13.53
N LYS A 240 -23.67 -20.28 -12.62
CA LYS A 240 -22.41 -21.02 -12.59
C LYS A 240 -22.64 -22.51 -12.38
N SER A 241 -21.83 -23.34 -13.04
CA SER A 241 -21.76 -24.78 -12.81
C SER A 241 -21.02 -25.11 -11.50
N LEU A 242 -21.15 -26.35 -11.00
CA LEU A 242 -20.50 -26.79 -9.76
C LEU A 242 -18.97 -26.66 -9.85
N ASP A 243 -18.38 -26.90 -11.01
CA ASP A 243 -16.94 -26.82 -11.24
C ASP A 243 -16.42 -25.36 -11.17
N GLU A 244 -17.32 -24.37 -11.25
CA GLU A 244 -17.02 -22.94 -11.17
C GLU A 244 -17.29 -22.34 -9.78
N LEU A 245 -17.75 -23.15 -8.81
CA LEU A 245 -18.07 -22.76 -7.44
C LEU A 245 -17.00 -23.27 -6.45
N THR A 246 -15.74 -22.93 -6.72
CA THR A 246 -14.57 -23.47 -6.01
C THR A 246 -14.26 -22.81 -4.68
N ASP A 247 -14.77 -21.60 -4.43
CA ASP A 247 -14.47 -20.82 -3.22
C ASP A 247 -15.71 -20.12 -2.62
N ALA A 248 -15.60 -19.68 -1.36
CA ALA A 248 -16.72 -19.05 -0.65
C ALA A 248 -17.25 -17.79 -1.33
N PHE A 249 -16.38 -17.00 -1.97
CA PHE A 249 -16.79 -15.78 -2.67
C PHE A 249 -17.62 -16.11 -3.92
N SER A 250 -17.22 -17.12 -4.68
CA SER A 250 -17.93 -17.61 -5.85
C SER A 250 -19.34 -18.11 -5.49
N ILE A 251 -19.49 -18.77 -4.34
CA ILE A 251 -20.77 -19.25 -3.79
C ILE A 251 -21.65 -18.08 -3.35
N LEU A 252 -21.12 -17.13 -2.58
CA LEU A 252 -21.87 -15.95 -2.14
C LEU A 252 -22.36 -15.11 -3.32
N THR A 253 -21.53 -14.93 -4.35
CA THR A 253 -21.90 -14.19 -5.56
C THR A 253 -23.00 -14.92 -6.35
N GLN A 254 -22.94 -16.25 -6.44
CA GLN A 254 -23.97 -17.07 -7.08
C GLN A 254 -25.31 -16.93 -6.34
N ILE A 255 -25.30 -16.95 -5.00
CA ILE A 255 -26.50 -16.75 -4.18
C ILE A 255 -27.14 -15.39 -4.48
N ASN A 256 -26.33 -14.34 -4.55
CA ASN A 256 -26.81 -13.00 -4.89
C ASN A 256 -27.46 -12.93 -6.29
N ASN A 257 -26.90 -13.65 -7.27
CA ASN A 257 -27.38 -13.63 -8.65
C ASN A 257 -28.69 -14.42 -8.89
N PHE A 258 -29.14 -15.27 -7.95
CA PHE A 258 -30.37 -16.06 -8.12
C PHE A 258 -31.60 -15.21 -8.40
N ARG A 259 -31.77 -14.14 -7.63
CA ARG A 259 -32.88 -13.20 -7.81
C ARG A 259 -32.76 -12.53 -9.17
N THR A 260 -31.57 -12.04 -9.48
CA THR A 260 -31.31 -11.20 -10.65
C THR A 260 -31.57 -11.93 -11.97
N ILE A 261 -31.13 -13.18 -12.08
CA ILE A 261 -31.38 -14.03 -13.26
C ILE A 261 -32.88 -14.33 -13.42
N ASN A 262 -33.61 -14.53 -12.32
CA ASN A 262 -35.05 -14.77 -12.38
C ASN A 262 -35.84 -13.51 -12.76
N ASP A 263 -35.46 -12.34 -12.25
CA ASP A 263 -36.05 -11.06 -12.59
C ASP A 263 -35.95 -10.76 -14.10
N MET A 264 -34.82 -11.11 -14.73
CA MET A 264 -34.60 -10.86 -16.16
C MET A 264 -35.58 -11.62 -17.06
N LYS A 265 -36.14 -12.76 -16.63
CA LYS A 265 -37.20 -13.47 -17.37
C LYS A 265 -38.46 -12.60 -17.55
N LEU A 266 -38.72 -11.70 -16.60
CA LEU A 266 -39.85 -10.77 -16.63
C LEU A 266 -39.47 -9.40 -17.21
N LYS A 267 -38.24 -8.96 -17.00
CA LYS A 267 -37.76 -7.62 -17.40
C LYS A 267 -37.31 -7.55 -18.86
N ALA A 268 -36.60 -8.56 -19.38
CA ALA A 268 -36.11 -8.54 -20.77
C ALA A 268 -37.24 -8.39 -21.81
N PRO A 269 -38.40 -9.07 -21.70
CA PRO A 269 -39.51 -8.87 -22.63
C PRO A 269 -40.17 -7.47 -22.58
N LYS A 270 -39.91 -6.69 -21.52
CA LYS A 270 -40.40 -5.31 -21.36
C LYS A 270 -39.42 -4.28 -21.95
N THR A 271 -38.22 -4.69 -22.37
CA THR A 271 -37.23 -3.82 -23.01
C THR A 271 -37.48 -3.74 -24.50
N ASP A 272 -37.61 -2.52 -25.05
CA ASP A 272 -37.92 -2.32 -26.47
C ASP A 272 -36.73 -2.71 -27.38
N ILE A 273 -35.50 -2.34 -26.97
CA ILE A 273 -34.26 -2.81 -27.61
C ILE A 273 -33.38 -3.47 -26.55
N TYR A 274 -33.41 -4.80 -26.51
CA TYR A 274 -32.66 -5.60 -25.57
C TYR A 274 -31.30 -6.02 -26.14
N ILE A 275 -30.21 -5.59 -25.49
CA ILE A 275 -28.84 -5.89 -25.88
C ILE A 275 -28.21 -6.78 -24.81
N GLN A 276 -27.85 -8.01 -25.16
CA GLN A 276 -27.20 -8.96 -24.25
C GLN A 276 -25.85 -9.41 -24.82
N PRO A 277 -24.73 -8.85 -24.34
CA PRO A 277 -23.39 -9.27 -24.74
C PRO A 277 -23.06 -10.70 -24.28
N ASN A 278 -22.33 -11.46 -25.09
CA ASN A 278 -21.85 -12.78 -24.67
C ASN A 278 -20.61 -12.65 -23.77
N ILE A 279 -20.81 -12.90 -22.48
CA ILE A 279 -19.86 -12.65 -21.38
C ILE A 279 -19.57 -13.90 -20.53
N LYS A 280 -19.88 -15.09 -21.06
CA LYS A 280 -19.72 -16.39 -20.38
C LYS A 280 -18.31 -16.67 -19.87
N ASN A 281 -17.32 -16.25 -20.64
CA ASN A 281 -15.92 -16.56 -20.36
C ASN A 281 -15.26 -15.56 -19.40
N PHE A 282 -16.02 -14.64 -18.81
CA PHE A 282 -15.51 -13.60 -17.92
C PHE A 282 -16.11 -13.76 -16.53
N THR A 283 -15.40 -13.24 -15.51
CA THR A 283 -15.91 -13.15 -14.14
C THR A 283 -16.16 -11.69 -13.77
N VAL A 284 -16.76 -11.45 -12.60
CA VAL A 284 -16.98 -10.09 -12.07
C VAL A 284 -15.68 -9.36 -11.72
N ILE A 285 -14.53 -10.05 -11.71
CA ILE A 285 -13.19 -9.49 -11.42
C ILE A 285 -12.21 -9.55 -12.61
N SER A 286 -12.66 -9.93 -13.81
CA SER A 286 -11.82 -10.06 -15.02
C SER A 286 -11.48 -8.70 -15.69
N PHE A 287 -11.04 -7.73 -14.90
CA PHE A 287 -10.75 -6.37 -15.38
C PHE A 287 -9.53 -6.29 -16.30
N ASP A 288 -8.59 -7.23 -16.17
CA ASP A 288 -7.45 -7.42 -17.07
C ASP A 288 -7.87 -7.71 -18.52
N GLN A 289 -9.07 -8.26 -18.71
CA GLN A 289 -9.64 -8.60 -20.01
C GLN A 289 -10.56 -7.50 -20.59
N GLY A 290 -10.50 -6.28 -20.05
CA GLY A 290 -11.43 -5.19 -20.36
C GLY A 290 -11.62 -4.91 -21.86
N THR A 291 -10.54 -4.89 -22.66
CA THR A 291 -10.63 -4.68 -24.11
C THR A 291 -11.49 -5.73 -24.80
N ALA A 292 -11.39 -7.00 -24.39
CA ALA A 292 -12.21 -8.07 -24.94
C ALA A 292 -13.68 -7.93 -24.53
N ILE A 293 -13.95 -7.52 -23.28
CA ILE A 293 -15.30 -7.32 -22.76
C ILE A 293 -16.00 -6.15 -23.49
N VAL A 294 -15.32 -5.01 -23.66
CA VAL A 294 -15.82 -3.85 -24.44
C VAL A 294 -16.23 -4.29 -25.85
N GLU A 295 -15.42 -5.12 -26.50
CA GLU A 295 -15.70 -5.63 -27.83
C GLU A 295 -16.97 -6.50 -27.89
N LYS A 296 -17.22 -7.34 -26.86
CA LYS A 296 -18.46 -8.12 -26.79
C LYS A 296 -19.71 -7.23 -26.74
N GLY A 297 -19.64 -6.12 -26.01
CA GLY A 297 -20.73 -5.14 -25.97
C GLY A 297 -20.98 -4.43 -27.29
N ARG A 298 -19.89 -4.09 -28.01
CA ARG A 298 -19.96 -3.51 -29.36
C ARG A 298 -20.63 -4.48 -30.34
N VAL A 299 -20.19 -5.74 -30.35
CA VAL A 299 -20.74 -6.79 -31.22
C VAL A 299 -22.24 -7.01 -30.96
N ALA A 300 -22.65 -7.07 -29.68
CA ALA A 300 -24.05 -7.25 -29.34
C ALA A 300 -24.93 -6.06 -29.74
N ALA A 301 -24.42 -4.83 -29.60
CA ALA A 301 -25.13 -3.64 -30.07
C ALA A 301 -25.25 -3.61 -31.60
N LEU A 302 -24.20 -4.01 -32.33
CA LEU A 302 -24.25 -4.12 -33.79
C LEU A 302 -25.23 -5.19 -34.27
N ALA A 303 -25.46 -6.26 -33.50
CA ALA A 303 -26.50 -7.24 -33.82
C ALA A 303 -27.91 -6.62 -33.79
N GLN A 304 -28.12 -5.54 -33.03
CA GLN A 304 -29.36 -4.79 -32.93
C GLN A 304 -29.36 -3.50 -33.78
N ILE A 305 -28.41 -3.35 -34.71
CA ILE A 305 -28.23 -2.11 -35.49
C ILE A 305 -29.50 -1.70 -36.27
N GLY A 306 -30.28 -2.68 -36.74
CA GLY A 306 -31.53 -2.41 -37.46
C GLY A 306 -32.55 -1.62 -36.64
N LEU A 307 -32.73 -1.99 -35.37
CA LEU A 307 -33.61 -1.29 -34.43
C LEU A 307 -32.97 0.03 -33.95
N LEU A 308 -31.66 0.02 -33.66
CA LEU A 308 -30.96 1.22 -33.20
C LEU A 308 -30.94 2.34 -34.26
N ASN A 309 -30.83 2.01 -35.54
CA ASN A 309 -30.89 2.98 -36.64
C ASN A 309 -32.25 3.69 -36.71
N GLN A 310 -33.35 3.03 -36.30
CA GLN A 310 -34.68 3.66 -36.27
C GLN A 310 -34.73 4.81 -35.25
N LEU A 311 -33.86 4.80 -34.24
CA LEU A 311 -33.76 5.83 -33.20
C LEU A 311 -32.71 6.91 -33.53
N SER A 312 -31.99 6.77 -34.65
CA SER A 312 -30.94 7.72 -35.03
C SER A 312 -31.52 9.12 -35.27
N ASN A 313 -30.81 10.14 -34.81
CA ASN A 313 -31.16 11.52 -35.07
C ASN A 313 -29.96 12.24 -35.67
N ALA A 314 -29.94 12.37 -36.99
CA ALA A 314 -28.82 13.01 -37.71
C ALA A 314 -28.59 14.48 -37.31
N ALA A 315 -29.59 15.16 -36.73
CA ALA A 315 -29.46 16.52 -36.24
C ALA A 315 -28.90 16.59 -34.80
N TYR A 316 -28.91 15.49 -34.06
CA TYR A 316 -28.36 15.44 -32.71
C TYR A 316 -26.85 15.21 -32.75
N GLN A 317 -26.11 16.13 -32.13
CA GLN A 317 -24.71 15.93 -31.77
C GLN A 317 -24.58 16.04 -30.27
N LYS A 318 -23.96 15.03 -29.64
CA LYS A 318 -23.70 15.06 -28.21
C LYS A 318 -22.80 16.28 -27.90
N PRO A 319 -23.17 17.16 -26.95
CA PRO A 319 -22.36 18.30 -26.58
C PRO A 319 -20.95 17.85 -26.20
N LYS A 320 -19.92 18.55 -26.70
CA LYS A 320 -18.54 18.26 -26.28
C LYS A 320 -18.40 18.55 -24.80
N LEU A 321 -17.86 17.58 -24.06
CA LEU A 321 -17.46 17.78 -22.68
C LEU A 321 -16.53 19.01 -22.60
N LYS A 322 -16.84 19.98 -21.74
CA LYS A 322 -15.88 21.03 -21.41
C LYS A 322 -14.71 20.35 -20.70
N THR A 323 -13.56 20.30 -21.36
CA THR A 323 -12.34 19.75 -20.76
C THR A 323 -11.99 20.58 -19.52
N VAL A 324 -12.09 19.97 -18.34
CA VAL A 324 -11.47 20.53 -17.13
C VAL A 324 -9.97 20.30 -17.27
N SER A 325 -9.31 21.24 -17.92
CA SER A 325 -7.91 21.16 -18.32
C SER A 325 -6.92 21.51 -17.20
N ASN A 326 -7.39 21.81 -15.99
CA ASN A 326 -6.51 22.16 -14.89
C ASN A 326 -6.50 21.06 -13.84
N ASP A 327 -5.46 20.23 -13.89
CA ASP A 327 -5.01 19.41 -12.75
C ASP A 327 -4.64 20.28 -11.53
N ARG A 328 -4.58 21.60 -11.70
CA ARG A 328 -4.37 22.59 -10.63
C ARG A 328 -5.69 23.04 -10.02
N LEU A 329 -5.89 22.69 -8.76
CA LEU A 329 -7.00 23.12 -7.91
C LEU A 329 -6.49 24.17 -6.93
N TYR A 330 -7.14 25.33 -6.81
CA TYR A 330 -6.83 26.29 -5.75
C TYR A 330 -7.72 26.01 -4.54
N LEU A 331 -7.11 25.54 -3.44
CA LEU A 331 -7.79 25.29 -2.18
C LEU A 331 -7.68 26.52 -1.29
N SER A 332 -8.81 27.10 -0.88
CA SER A 332 -8.85 28.18 0.10
C SER A 332 -8.76 27.65 1.53
N ASN A 333 -9.45 26.54 1.82
CA ASN A 333 -9.57 25.97 3.15
C ASN A 333 -9.72 24.44 3.11
N ILE A 334 -9.47 23.79 4.26
CA ILE A 334 -9.77 22.38 4.50
C ILE A 334 -10.66 22.29 5.73
N ASN A 335 -11.89 21.79 5.56
CA ASN A 335 -12.77 21.46 6.65
C ASN A 335 -12.63 19.96 7.00
N ILE A 336 -12.71 19.62 8.29
CA ILE A 336 -12.58 18.24 8.76
C ILE A 336 -13.71 17.94 9.72
N ASN A 337 -14.45 16.87 9.44
CA ASN A 337 -15.58 16.41 10.23
C ASN A 337 -15.40 14.94 10.65
N GLY A 338 -15.98 14.57 11.80
CA GLY A 338 -16.00 13.19 12.31
C GLY A 338 -14.74 12.72 13.05
N ASN A 339 -13.78 13.62 13.27
CA ASN A 339 -12.59 13.35 14.09
C ASN A 339 -12.89 13.64 15.58
N GLU A 340 -13.00 12.59 16.39
CA GLU A 340 -13.29 12.67 17.82
C GLU A 340 -12.03 12.46 18.67
N ARG A 341 -11.25 11.42 18.38
CA ARG A 341 -10.08 10.97 19.16
C ARG A 341 -8.78 11.33 18.45
N TYR A 342 -8.88 11.71 17.18
CA TYR A 342 -7.78 12.32 16.43
C TYR A 342 -8.00 13.83 16.28
N THR A 343 -6.96 14.61 16.57
CA THR A 343 -7.01 16.08 16.45
C THR A 343 -7.05 16.56 15.00
N ARG A 344 -7.59 17.75 14.74
CA ARG A 344 -7.56 18.38 13.41
C ARG A 344 -6.14 18.48 12.84
N SER A 345 -5.15 18.85 13.67
CA SER A 345 -3.75 18.96 13.25
C SER A 345 -3.13 17.64 12.82
N TYR A 346 -3.52 16.54 13.46
CA TYR A 346 -3.13 15.18 13.06
C TYR A 346 -3.66 14.86 11.66
N VAL A 347 -4.96 15.05 11.44
CA VAL A 347 -5.60 14.76 10.15
C VAL A 347 -4.97 15.60 9.03
N ILE A 348 -4.81 16.92 9.22
CA ILE A 348 -4.16 17.80 8.22
C ILE A 348 -2.70 17.40 7.99
N GLY A 349 -1.96 17.11 9.07
CA GLY A 349 -0.54 16.75 8.95
C GLY A 349 -0.32 15.46 8.18
N LYS A 350 -1.19 14.47 8.37
CA LYS A 350 -1.23 13.25 7.56
C LYS A 350 -1.74 13.50 6.14
N PHE A 351 -2.67 14.44 5.94
CA PHE A 351 -3.17 14.77 4.60
C PHE A 351 -2.12 15.46 3.71
N LYS A 352 -1.14 16.17 4.31
CA LYS A 352 0.00 16.81 3.63
C LYS A 352 -0.40 17.87 2.58
N LEU A 353 -1.52 18.56 2.78
CA LEU A 353 -1.92 19.71 1.97
C LEU A 353 -1.75 21.02 2.73
N THR A 354 -1.37 22.06 1.97
CA THR A 354 -1.21 23.43 2.46
C THR A 354 -2.36 24.29 1.95
N THR A 355 -2.96 25.10 2.82
CA THR A 355 -3.99 26.08 2.46
C THR A 355 -3.69 27.45 3.07
N PRO A 356 -4.04 28.55 2.38
CA PRO A 356 -4.52 28.59 0.99
C PRO A 356 -3.39 28.22 -0.01
N GLY A 357 -3.72 27.55 -1.12
CA GLY A 357 -2.70 27.18 -2.12
C GLY A 357 -3.17 26.26 -3.24
N PHE A 358 -2.32 26.12 -4.26
CA PHE A 358 -2.57 25.22 -5.38
C PHE A 358 -2.20 23.76 -5.04
N THR A 359 -3.06 22.84 -5.45
CA THR A 359 -2.85 21.39 -5.33
C THR A 359 -3.34 20.66 -6.59
N THR A 360 -3.28 19.32 -6.58
CA THR A 360 -3.80 18.46 -7.63
C THR A 360 -4.67 17.35 -7.05
N TYR A 361 -5.49 16.70 -7.88
CA TYR A 361 -6.24 15.49 -7.47
C TYR A 361 -5.31 14.39 -6.96
N GLU A 362 -4.15 14.21 -7.60
CA GLU A 362 -3.16 13.23 -7.15
C GLU A 362 -2.64 13.54 -5.74
N ASN A 363 -2.46 14.81 -5.40
CA ASN A 363 -2.08 15.20 -4.03
C ASN A 363 -3.22 14.95 -3.02
N ILE A 364 -4.48 15.18 -3.39
CA ILE A 364 -5.65 14.86 -2.54
C ILE A 364 -5.74 13.35 -2.30
N LYS A 365 -5.64 12.55 -3.37
CA LYS A 365 -5.59 11.09 -3.30
C LYS A 365 -4.42 10.60 -2.43
N ASN A 366 -3.24 11.19 -2.58
CA ASN A 366 -2.11 10.89 -1.70
C ASN A 366 -2.40 11.25 -0.24
N GLY A 367 -3.09 12.36 0.03
CA GLY A 367 -3.57 12.74 1.36
C GLY A 367 -4.51 11.71 1.97
N VAL A 368 -5.47 11.22 1.19
CA VAL A 368 -6.37 10.12 1.57
C VAL A 368 -5.58 8.84 1.84
N ASN A 369 -4.66 8.45 0.95
CA ASN A 369 -3.81 7.27 1.12
C ASN A 369 -2.96 7.35 2.40
N ASN A 370 -2.43 8.53 2.73
CA ASN A 370 -1.69 8.74 3.97
C ASN A 370 -2.57 8.52 5.20
N LEU A 371 -3.82 9.02 5.20
CA LEU A 371 -4.76 8.78 6.29
C LEU A 371 -5.16 7.31 6.38
N GLN A 372 -5.40 6.65 5.26
CA GLN A 372 -5.71 5.21 5.23
C GLN A 372 -4.57 4.37 5.79
N ALA A 373 -3.31 4.74 5.49
CA ALA A 373 -2.11 4.03 5.95
C ALA A 373 -2.05 3.93 7.48
N THR A 374 -2.62 4.91 8.19
CA THR A 374 -2.65 4.95 9.65
C THR A 374 -3.51 3.83 10.25
N ASN A 375 -4.47 3.28 9.49
CA ASN A 375 -5.52 2.39 9.99
C ASN A 375 -6.36 2.99 11.14
N ASN A 376 -6.35 4.32 11.28
CA ASN A 376 -7.10 5.04 12.33
C ASN A 376 -8.54 5.36 11.91
N PHE A 377 -8.81 5.28 10.60
CA PHE A 377 -10.10 5.60 10.00
C PHE A 377 -10.63 4.40 9.21
N THR A 378 -11.90 4.06 9.45
CA THR A 378 -12.63 3.05 8.66
C THR A 378 -13.03 3.61 7.31
N LYS A 379 -13.39 4.89 7.26
CA LYS A 379 -13.83 5.59 6.04
C LYS A 379 -13.28 7.01 5.97
N ILE A 380 -12.89 7.44 4.76
CA ILE A 380 -12.40 8.79 4.49
C ILE A 380 -13.10 9.29 3.21
N ASN A 381 -14.09 10.15 3.36
CA ASN A 381 -14.74 10.82 2.23
C ASN A 381 -14.18 12.23 2.08
N TYR A 382 -14.19 12.75 0.86
CA TYR A 382 -13.91 14.15 0.62
C TYR A 382 -14.81 14.71 -0.49
N GLU A 383 -15.14 15.98 -0.38
CA GLU A 383 -15.90 16.75 -1.37
C GLU A 383 -15.16 18.07 -1.65
N LEU A 384 -15.26 18.56 -2.89
CA LEU A 384 -14.71 19.86 -3.30
C LEU A 384 -15.86 20.82 -3.52
N ILE A 385 -16.00 21.80 -2.63
CA ILE A 385 -17.13 22.72 -2.58
C ILE A 385 -16.66 24.10 -3.08
N PRO A 386 -17.38 24.75 -4.02
CA PRO A 386 -17.08 26.13 -4.40
C PRO A 386 -17.13 27.10 -3.21
N HIS A 387 -16.11 27.94 -3.05
CA HIS A 387 -15.98 28.96 -2.01
C HIS A 387 -15.55 30.29 -2.64
N GLU A 388 -15.74 31.42 -1.94
CA GLU A 388 -15.52 32.79 -2.50
C GLU A 388 -14.16 33.00 -3.19
N GLU A 389 -13.09 32.41 -2.62
CA GLU A 389 -11.71 32.55 -3.13
C GLU A 389 -11.19 31.30 -3.86
N GLY A 390 -11.99 30.24 -4.04
CA GLY A 390 -11.50 28.97 -4.58
C GLY A 390 -12.39 27.77 -4.28
N LEU A 391 -11.76 26.65 -3.97
CA LEU A 391 -12.44 25.43 -3.51
C LEU A 391 -12.16 25.21 -2.03
N GLU A 392 -13.17 24.84 -1.26
CA GLU A 392 -13.01 24.24 0.05
C GLU A 392 -12.97 22.71 -0.10
N LEU A 393 -11.99 22.08 0.54
CA LEU A 393 -11.92 20.62 0.65
C LEU A 393 -12.58 20.20 1.95
N ASP A 394 -13.79 19.64 1.88
CA ASP A 394 -14.48 19.08 3.02
C ASP A 394 -14.11 17.60 3.17
N VAL A 395 -13.41 17.25 4.26
CA VAL A 395 -12.97 15.88 4.56
C VAL A 395 -13.80 15.33 5.71
N THR A 396 -14.58 14.30 5.45
CA THR A 396 -15.35 13.61 6.48
C THR A 396 -14.72 12.26 6.77
N VAL A 397 -14.25 12.05 7.99
CA VAL A 397 -13.62 10.81 8.44
C VAL A 397 -14.53 10.06 9.42
N GLU A 398 -14.48 8.74 9.35
CA GLU A 398 -15.07 7.85 10.35
C GLU A 398 -13.93 7.12 11.06
N GLU A 399 -13.81 7.31 12.36
CA GLU A 399 -12.74 6.70 13.12
C GLU A 399 -12.97 5.20 13.36
N SER A 400 -11.90 4.42 13.26
CA SER A 400 -11.93 3.00 13.58
C SER A 400 -12.31 2.76 15.04
N THR A 401 -13.28 1.88 15.27
CA THR A 401 -13.58 1.36 16.61
C THR A 401 -12.48 0.42 17.10
N VAL A 402 -11.78 -0.25 16.18
CA VAL A 402 -10.67 -1.12 16.52
C VAL A 402 -9.44 -0.29 16.87
N ARG A 403 -8.94 -0.54 18.09
CA ARG A 403 -7.80 0.16 18.69
C ARG A 403 -6.66 -0.75 19.09
N ASN A 404 -6.91 -2.05 19.19
CA ASN A 404 -5.92 -3.04 19.61
C ASN A 404 -5.54 -3.94 18.43
N TYR A 405 -4.26 -4.22 18.32
CA TYR A 405 -3.70 -5.06 17.27
C TYR A 405 -2.74 -6.07 17.91
N LEU A 406 -2.93 -7.34 17.56
CA LEU A 406 -1.96 -8.40 17.77
C LEU A 406 -1.22 -8.57 16.45
N ARG A 407 0.11 -8.51 16.47
CA ARG A 407 0.90 -8.73 15.25
C ARG A 407 1.98 -9.77 15.45
N LEU A 408 2.25 -10.51 14.40
CA LEU A 408 3.11 -11.68 14.44
C LEU A 408 4.13 -11.61 13.30
N SER A 409 5.35 -12.07 13.58
CA SER A 409 6.42 -12.14 12.60
C SER A 409 7.43 -13.22 12.95
N LEU A 410 8.22 -13.63 11.96
CA LEU A 410 9.30 -14.58 12.12
C LEU A 410 10.59 -13.97 11.57
N HIS A 411 11.71 -14.41 12.14
CA HIS A 411 13.04 -13.94 11.78
C HIS A 411 14.09 -15.04 12.00
N TYR A 412 15.09 -15.08 11.13
CA TYR A 412 16.33 -15.81 11.32
C TYR A 412 17.47 -15.09 10.59
N ASP A 413 18.59 -14.94 11.28
CA ASP A 413 19.91 -14.64 10.72
C ASP A 413 21.00 -15.31 11.56
N GLU A 414 22.28 -15.14 11.21
CA GLU A 414 23.38 -15.83 11.90
C GLU A 414 23.89 -15.14 13.17
N LEU A 415 23.51 -13.88 13.41
CA LEU A 415 23.85 -13.13 14.61
C LEU A 415 22.74 -13.24 15.66
N LEU A 416 21.53 -12.82 15.31
CA LEU A 416 20.36 -12.77 16.19
C LEU A 416 19.59 -14.09 16.25
N ARG A 417 19.90 -15.02 15.36
CA ARG A 417 19.37 -16.39 15.34
C ARG A 417 17.84 -16.43 15.18
N SER A 418 17.23 -17.57 15.48
CA SER A 418 15.79 -17.76 15.25
C SER A 418 14.96 -16.98 16.24
N ALA A 419 13.93 -16.30 15.76
CA ALA A 419 13.01 -15.54 16.60
C ALA A 419 11.59 -15.48 16.04
N ALA A 420 10.62 -15.51 16.94
CA ALA A 420 9.24 -15.18 16.71
C ALA A 420 8.90 -13.88 17.45
N LEU A 421 8.29 -12.93 16.74
CA LEU A 421 7.84 -11.67 17.31
C LEU A 421 6.35 -11.75 17.60
N VAL A 422 5.98 -11.34 18.82
CA VAL A 422 4.61 -11.07 19.23
C VAL A 422 4.49 -9.59 19.62
N ASN A 423 3.74 -8.83 18.84
CA ASN A 423 3.46 -7.42 19.09
C ASN A 423 2.07 -7.23 19.70
N LEU A 424 1.99 -6.39 20.71
CA LEU A 424 0.75 -5.81 21.21
C LEU A 424 0.79 -4.30 20.99
N THR A 425 -0.10 -3.80 20.14
CA THR A 425 -0.26 -2.37 19.90
C THR A 425 -1.64 -1.89 20.31
N ARG A 426 -1.69 -0.77 21.02
CA ARG A 426 -2.94 -0.08 21.34
C ARG A 426 -2.84 1.41 21.00
N LYS A 427 -3.86 1.91 20.31
CA LYS A 427 -3.98 3.31 19.91
C LYS A 427 -4.95 4.07 20.81
N ASN A 428 -4.69 5.36 21.01
CA ASN A 428 -5.45 6.28 21.83
C ASN A 428 -5.70 5.73 23.25
N VAL A 429 -4.61 5.68 24.02
CA VAL A 429 -4.51 5.13 25.38
C VAL A 429 -4.63 6.24 26.42
N LEU A 430 -3.71 7.21 26.42
CA LEU A 430 -3.63 8.27 27.42
C LEU A 430 -4.05 9.63 26.84
N PHE A 431 -3.65 9.92 25.60
CA PHE A 431 -3.91 11.19 24.93
C PHE A 431 -4.43 10.99 23.50
N ASN A 432 -4.94 12.08 22.91
CA ASN A 432 -5.29 12.09 21.49
C ASN A 432 -4.06 11.79 20.62
N ASN A 433 -4.29 10.99 19.57
CA ASN A 433 -3.31 10.54 18.59
C ASN A 433 -2.16 9.65 19.11
N ASP A 434 -2.18 9.21 20.38
CA ASP A 434 -1.09 8.40 20.93
C ASP A 434 -1.18 6.91 20.54
N VAL A 435 -0.04 6.24 20.60
CA VAL A 435 0.09 4.80 20.34
C VAL A 435 1.09 4.22 21.33
N VAL A 436 0.73 3.10 21.93
CA VAL A 436 1.62 2.22 22.71
C VAL A 436 1.84 0.95 21.88
N SER A 437 3.09 0.56 21.68
CA SER A 437 3.48 -0.68 20.99
C SER A 437 4.52 -1.41 21.83
N ALA A 438 4.35 -2.72 22.00
CA ALA A 438 5.33 -3.58 22.67
C ALA A 438 5.56 -4.84 21.85
N ASP A 439 6.81 -5.03 21.41
CA ASP A 439 7.29 -6.22 20.73
C ASP A 439 7.99 -7.13 21.74
N PHE A 440 7.52 -8.36 21.85
CA PHE A 440 8.20 -9.45 22.55
C PHE A 440 8.82 -10.36 21.49
N ILE A 441 10.14 -10.44 21.48
CA ILE A 441 10.90 -11.20 20.48
C ILE A 441 11.48 -12.42 21.20
N LEU A 442 10.83 -13.57 20.97
CA LEU A 442 11.09 -14.83 21.66
C LEU A 442 11.85 -15.77 20.72
N GLY A 443 12.90 -16.42 21.21
CA GLY A 443 13.74 -17.30 20.40
C GLY A 443 15.04 -17.61 21.10
N ASP A 444 16.10 -17.82 20.32
CA ASP A 444 17.44 -18.08 20.85
C ASP A 444 17.95 -16.89 21.67
N ASN A 445 17.66 -15.67 21.20
CA ASN A 445 18.03 -14.43 21.86
C ASN A 445 16.78 -13.62 22.23
N LEU A 446 16.46 -13.58 23.53
CA LEU A 446 15.30 -12.85 24.04
C LEU A 446 15.51 -11.34 23.92
N ARG A 447 14.60 -10.66 23.23
CA ARG A 447 14.69 -9.22 22.98
C ARG A 447 13.32 -8.57 23.18
N TYR A 448 13.31 -7.27 23.41
CA TYR A 448 12.06 -6.51 23.42
C TYR A 448 12.24 -5.11 22.86
N VAL A 449 11.15 -4.56 22.33
CA VAL A 449 11.04 -3.14 21.96
C VAL A 449 9.73 -2.60 22.51
N ALA A 450 9.76 -1.50 23.23
CA ALA A 450 8.59 -0.81 23.74
C ALA A 450 8.61 0.65 23.28
N ASP A 451 7.57 1.06 22.56
CA ASP A 451 7.40 2.42 22.05
C ASP A 451 6.14 3.05 22.62
N TYR A 452 6.24 4.30 23.04
CA TYR A 452 5.12 5.20 23.23
C TYR A 452 5.29 6.42 22.34
N TYR A 453 4.31 6.73 21.51
CA TYR A 453 4.42 7.80 20.52
C TYR A 453 3.13 8.62 20.45
N ILE A 454 3.26 9.94 20.49
CA ILE A 454 2.15 10.89 20.31
C ILE A 454 2.37 11.65 19.00
N ASP A 455 1.61 11.30 17.98
CA ASP A 455 1.68 11.95 16.68
C ASP A 455 0.89 13.27 16.69
N LYS A 456 1.58 14.40 16.58
CA LYS A 456 0.93 15.73 16.58
C LYS A 456 0.72 16.28 15.17
N GLY A 457 0.91 15.47 14.13
CA GLY A 457 0.75 15.85 12.73
C GLY A 457 1.83 16.82 12.28
N ASN A 458 1.45 18.08 12.05
CA ASN A 458 2.40 19.13 11.64
C ASN A 458 3.21 19.72 12.79
N TYR A 459 2.85 19.43 14.04
CA TYR A 459 3.62 19.85 15.21
C TYR A 459 4.61 18.77 15.64
N TRP A 460 5.54 19.17 16.51
CA TRP A 460 6.49 18.27 17.14
C TRP A 460 5.75 17.14 17.87
N SER A 461 5.99 15.93 17.40
CA SER A 461 5.54 14.68 18.00
C SER A 461 6.51 14.28 19.10
N ILE A 462 6.03 13.53 20.07
CA ILE A 462 6.80 13.16 21.27
C ILE A 462 6.81 11.65 21.35
N GLY A 463 7.95 11.06 21.70
CA GLY A 463 8.01 9.63 21.94
C GLY A 463 8.98 9.21 23.03
N LEU A 464 8.70 8.02 23.55
CA LEU A 464 9.55 7.25 24.43
C LEU A 464 9.84 5.93 23.74
N HIS A 465 11.08 5.49 23.82
CA HIS A 465 11.52 4.25 23.23
C HIS A 465 12.40 3.51 24.23
N SER A 466 12.14 2.21 24.39
CA SER A 466 12.95 1.31 25.19
C SER A 466 13.23 0.05 24.38
N GLU A 467 14.49 -0.33 24.31
CA GLU A 467 14.93 -1.51 23.57
C GLU A 467 15.94 -2.30 24.39
N PHE A 468 15.79 -3.62 24.38
CA PHE A 468 16.78 -4.54 24.91
C PHE A 468 17.16 -5.55 23.83
N THR A 469 18.46 -5.64 23.57
CA THR A 469 19.05 -6.57 22.62
C THR A 469 20.10 -7.40 23.32
N GLN A 470 20.08 -8.71 23.05
CA GLN A 470 21.18 -9.58 23.41
C GLN A 470 21.54 -10.52 22.27
N PHE A 471 22.79 -10.96 22.24
CA PHE A 471 23.23 -12.10 21.44
C PHE A 471 24.55 -12.67 21.97
N GLU A 472 24.83 -13.91 21.56
CA GLU A 472 26.09 -14.60 21.78
C GLU A 472 26.77 -14.86 20.43
N LYS A 473 28.08 -14.65 20.33
CA LYS A 473 28.84 -14.91 19.11
C LYS A 473 30.27 -15.33 19.45
N ASP A 474 30.73 -16.41 18.80
CA ASP A 474 32.14 -16.78 18.78
C ASP A 474 32.94 -15.77 17.96
N ILE A 475 33.88 -15.09 18.60
CA ILE A 475 34.73 -14.08 17.97
C ILE A 475 36.18 -14.58 17.91
N PRO A 476 36.86 -14.48 16.75
CA PRO A 476 38.26 -14.82 16.63
C PRO A 476 39.11 -14.04 17.64
N THR A 477 40.01 -14.73 18.33
CA THR A 477 40.90 -14.11 19.33
C THR A 477 41.84 -13.08 18.71
N SER A 478 42.16 -13.22 17.41
CA SER A 478 42.89 -12.21 16.64
C SER A 478 42.18 -10.85 16.61
N PHE A 479 40.85 -10.83 16.46
CA PHE A 479 40.06 -9.61 16.49
C PHE A 479 40.00 -9.02 17.91
N ILE A 480 39.73 -9.85 18.92
CA ILE A 480 39.71 -9.38 20.32
C ILE A 480 41.04 -8.75 20.70
N ASN A 481 42.15 -9.38 20.29
CA ASN A 481 43.49 -8.87 20.52
C ASN A 481 43.77 -7.54 19.81
N SER A 482 43.16 -7.28 18.64
CA SER A 482 43.30 -6.00 17.95
C SER A 482 42.54 -4.87 18.63
N VAL A 483 41.45 -5.16 19.36
CA VAL A 483 40.59 -4.14 19.97
C VAL A 483 40.90 -3.92 21.46
N THR A 484 41.28 -4.97 22.18
CA THR A 484 41.43 -4.98 23.65
C THR A 484 42.87 -5.17 24.12
N GLY A 485 43.81 -5.39 23.19
CA GLY A 485 45.19 -5.80 23.48
C GLY A 485 45.34 -7.32 23.64
N THR A 486 46.58 -7.80 23.74
CA THR A 486 46.86 -9.24 23.69
C THR A 486 46.34 -9.98 24.92
N LEU A 487 45.35 -10.85 24.72
CA LEU A 487 44.87 -11.78 25.74
C LEU A 487 45.98 -12.76 26.14
N PRO A 488 46.11 -13.10 27.43
CA PRO A 488 47.18 -13.97 27.93
C PRO A 488 47.00 -15.46 27.59
N VAL A 489 46.02 -15.84 26.75
CA VAL A 489 45.61 -17.22 26.49
C VAL A 489 45.57 -17.51 24.98
N GLY A 490 46.17 -18.62 24.56
CA GLY A 490 46.19 -19.07 23.16
C GLY A 490 44.97 -19.89 22.77
N VAL A 491 43.83 -19.22 22.55
CA VAL A 491 42.60 -19.80 22.00
C VAL A 491 42.35 -19.26 20.58
N ASN A 492 41.58 -20.00 19.78
CA ASN A 492 41.24 -19.59 18.40
C ASN A 492 40.08 -18.57 18.38
N SER A 493 39.06 -18.84 19.18
CA SER A 493 37.86 -18.00 19.33
C SER A 493 37.42 -17.96 20.79
N VAL A 494 36.66 -16.92 21.12
CA VAL A 494 36.07 -16.69 22.44
C VAL A 494 34.61 -16.33 22.23
N GLU A 495 33.71 -16.98 22.97
CA GLU A 495 32.30 -16.63 22.96
C GLU A 495 32.09 -15.32 23.71
N ILE A 496 31.57 -14.32 22.99
CA ILE A 496 31.21 -13.00 23.52
C ILE A 496 29.72 -12.93 23.74
N ASN A 497 29.33 -12.52 24.94
CA ASN A 497 27.97 -12.16 25.32
C ASN A 497 27.83 -10.65 25.15
N TYR A 498 26.80 -10.22 24.43
CA TYR A 498 26.53 -8.82 24.14
C TYR A 498 25.15 -8.43 24.65
N TYR A 499 25.06 -7.52 25.63
CA TYR A 499 23.80 -6.97 26.14
C TYR A 499 23.76 -5.45 25.91
N ASP A 500 22.72 -4.97 25.22
CA ASP A 500 22.43 -3.56 25.03
C ASP A 500 21.03 -3.25 25.56
N TRP A 501 20.95 -2.29 26.47
CA TRP A 501 19.70 -1.71 26.93
C TRP A 501 19.66 -0.21 26.68
N THR A 502 18.75 0.20 25.80
CA THR A 502 18.61 1.59 25.35
C THR A 502 17.29 2.19 25.81
N GLN A 503 17.34 3.40 26.36
CA GLN A 503 16.21 4.21 26.78
C GLN A 503 16.30 5.58 26.11
N GLN A 504 15.25 5.99 25.41
CA GLN A 504 15.24 7.24 24.66
C GLN A 504 13.96 8.02 24.92
N PHE A 505 14.13 9.33 25.10
CA PHE A 505 13.07 10.32 24.94
C PHE A 505 13.37 11.16 23.71
N TYR A 506 12.38 11.38 22.85
CA TYR A 506 12.60 12.13 21.63
C TYR A 506 11.44 13.03 21.25
N LEU A 507 11.82 14.10 20.55
CA LEU A 507 10.94 14.97 19.80
C LEU A 507 11.16 14.70 18.31
N GLN A 508 10.08 14.57 17.57
CA GLN A 508 10.10 14.29 16.14
C GLN A 508 9.30 15.33 15.38
N THR A 509 9.85 15.84 14.29
CA THR A 509 9.12 16.67 13.34
C THR A 509 9.43 16.24 11.92
N ARG A 510 8.62 16.69 10.97
CA ARG A 510 8.86 16.43 9.56
C ARG A 510 9.19 17.73 8.84
N LEU A 511 10.32 17.73 8.14
CA LEU A 511 10.73 18.82 7.25
C LEU A 511 10.34 18.48 5.81
N ASP A 512 9.66 19.42 5.15
CA ASP A 512 9.16 19.30 3.77
C ASP A 512 8.43 17.95 3.49
N LYS A 513 8.33 17.57 2.21
CA LYS A 513 7.58 16.38 1.78
C LYS A 513 8.34 15.06 1.95
N GLY A 514 9.32 14.95 2.85
CA GLY A 514 9.98 13.65 3.04
C GLY A 514 11.02 13.46 4.15
N PHE A 515 11.58 14.51 4.76
CA PHE A 515 12.57 14.34 5.82
C PHE A 515 11.89 14.21 7.19
N ASN A 516 12.21 13.14 7.90
CA ASN A 516 11.86 12.97 9.30
C ASN A 516 13.07 13.35 10.16
N VAL A 517 12.90 14.30 11.08
CA VAL A 517 13.96 14.78 11.96
C VAL A 517 13.58 14.47 13.40
N ILE A 518 14.50 13.83 14.10
CA ILE A 518 14.37 13.40 15.48
C ILE A 518 15.50 14.06 16.27
N ALA A 519 15.19 14.57 17.46
CA ALA A 519 16.17 15.01 18.43
C ALA A 519 15.75 14.54 19.82
N GLY A 520 16.69 14.05 20.63
CA GLY A 520 16.35 13.41 21.89
C GLY A 520 17.51 13.27 22.85
N ALA A 521 17.20 12.66 23.98
CA ALA A 521 18.17 12.22 24.97
C ALA A 521 18.10 10.69 25.08
N GLU A 522 19.25 10.08 25.30
CA GLU A 522 19.43 8.63 25.37
C GLU A 522 20.21 8.27 26.63
N LEU A 523 19.79 7.18 27.28
CA LEU A 523 20.58 6.44 28.24
C LEU A 523 20.78 5.03 27.69
N LYS A 524 22.02 4.57 27.61
CA LYS A 524 22.38 3.26 27.06
C LYS A 524 23.27 2.52 28.06
N SER A 525 22.86 1.33 28.47
CA SER A 525 23.69 0.41 29.24
C SER A 525 24.19 -0.70 28.31
N LEU A 526 25.51 -0.84 28.21
CA LEU A 526 26.19 -1.80 27.35
C LEU A 526 27.07 -2.70 28.22
N ASP A 527 26.82 -4.00 28.16
CA ASP A 527 27.60 -5.05 28.85
C ASP A 527 28.10 -6.05 27.79
N ILE A 528 29.41 -6.08 27.55
CA ILE A 528 30.09 -6.99 26.62
C ILE A 528 31.09 -7.79 27.44
N PHE A 529 30.91 -9.10 27.52
CA PHE A 529 31.73 -9.94 28.38
C PHE A 529 31.88 -11.35 27.82
N THR A 530 32.78 -12.14 28.40
CA THR A 530 32.90 -13.57 28.14
C THR A 530 32.91 -14.37 29.44
N ASN A 531 32.21 -15.50 29.43
CA ASN A 531 32.31 -16.51 30.49
C ASN A 531 33.39 -17.58 30.17
N THR A 532 33.96 -17.55 28.97
CA THR A 532 34.89 -18.56 28.46
C THR A 532 36.32 -18.35 28.97
N LEU A 533 36.69 -17.09 29.23
CA LEU A 533 38.02 -16.71 29.70
C LEU A 533 37.93 -15.89 30.98
N VAL A 534 38.88 -16.12 31.90
CA VAL A 534 39.12 -15.29 33.08
C VAL A 534 40.51 -14.69 32.95
N THR A 535 40.59 -13.38 32.73
CA THR A 535 41.87 -12.64 32.58
C THR A 535 42.31 -11.96 33.88
N GLY A 536 41.42 -11.91 34.89
CA GLY A 536 41.62 -11.30 36.21
C GLY A 536 41.95 -12.30 37.32
N SER A 537 41.23 -12.20 38.45
CA SER A 537 41.41 -13.09 39.61
C SER A 537 40.82 -14.47 39.34
N VAL A 538 41.38 -15.53 39.94
CA VAL A 538 40.86 -16.91 39.85
C VAL A 538 39.44 -17.07 40.44
N THR A 539 38.95 -16.05 41.16
CA THR A 539 37.60 -15.97 41.72
C THR A 539 36.57 -15.34 40.77
N ASP A 540 37.02 -14.75 39.66
CA ASP A 540 36.13 -14.05 38.74
C ASP A 540 35.45 -15.07 37.84
N ASN A 541 34.14 -14.92 37.65
CA ASN A 541 33.32 -15.86 36.87
C ASN A 541 33.14 -15.41 35.41
N ARG A 542 33.60 -14.20 35.06
CA ARG A 542 33.54 -13.62 33.71
C ARG A 542 34.67 -12.61 33.50
N THR A 543 34.99 -12.32 32.24
CA THR A 543 35.85 -11.20 31.83
C THR A 543 35.00 -10.16 31.12
N ASP A 544 34.97 -8.94 31.65
CA ASP A 544 34.25 -7.80 31.07
C ASP A 544 35.15 -7.05 30.07
N PHE A 545 34.62 -6.77 28.88
CA PHE A 545 35.23 -5.91 27.86
C PHE A 545 34.60 -4.51 27.85
N GLU A 546 33.32 -4.43 28.18
CA GLU A 546 32.56 -3.19 28.37
C GLU A 546 31.47 -3.46 29.41
N ASN A 547 31.24 -2.53 30.32
CA ASN A 547 30.14 -2.62 31.29
C ASN A 547 29.86 -1.21 31.83
N SER A 548 29.27 -0.37 30.98
CA SER A 548 28.97 1.02 31.34
C SER A 548 27.60 1.47 30.86
N THR A 549 27.09 2.47 31.57
CA THR A 549 25.91 3.25 31.21
C THR A 549 26.35 4.62 30.72
N THR A 550 26.06 4.90 29.46
CA THR A 550 26.33 6.17 28.82
C THR A 550 25.07 7.02 28.69
N GLY A 551 25.22 8.33 28.82
CA GLY A 551 24.18 9.31 28.55
C GLY A 551 24.56 10.19 27.37
N SER A 552 23.67 10.29 26.38
CA SER A 552 23.90 11.09 25.19
C SER A 552 22.69 11.98 24.84
N ILE A 553 22.98 13.08 24.14
CA ILE A 553 21.96 13.76 23.32
C ILE A 553 22.17 13.37 21.87
N TYR A 554 21.10 13.17 21.13
CA TYR A 554 21.20 12.65 19.77
C TYR A 554 20.25 13.34 18.80
N GLY A 555 20.62 13.30 17.52
CA GLY A 555 19.84 13.80 16.41
C GLY A 555 19.86 12.82 15.24
N LYS A 556 18.71 12.55 14.64
CA LYS A 556 18.59 11.73 13.44
C LYS A 556 17.82 12.47 12.36
N ALA A 557 18.26 12.32 11.11
CA ALA A 557 17.54 12.80 9.94
C ALA A 557 17.41 11.68 8.92
N LEU A 558 16.16 11.31 8.61
CA LEU A 558 15.85 10.22 7.70
C LEU A 558 15.01 10.71 6.52
N TYR A 559 15.45 10.39 5.31
CA TYR A 559 14.68 10.52 4.08
C TYR A 559 14.69 9.18 3.37
N ASP A 560 13.52 8.60 3.16
CA ASP A 560 13.39 7.30 2.51
C ASP A 560 12.28 7.38 1.46
N THR A 561 12.65 7.11 0.22
CA THR A 561 11.74 7.04 -0.94
C THR A 561 11.93 5.74 -1.71
N TYR A 562 12.62 4.75 -1.13
CA TYR A 562 12.67 3.43 -1.72
C TYR A 562 11.27 2.85 -1.87
N ASP A 563 11.03 2.20 -3.00
CA ASP A 563 9.78 1.49 -3.29
C ASP A 563 9.65 0.18 -2.49
N ASN A 564 10.78 -0.47 -2.21
CA ASN A 564 10.88 -1.68 -1.40
C ASN A 564 12.07 -1.57 -0.42
N ASN A 565 11.92 -2.04 0.80
CA ASN A 565 12.97 -1.96 1.83
C ASN A 565 14.09 -3.00 1.65
N PHE A 566 13.79 -4.15 1.06
CA PHE A 566 14.73 -5.27 0.91
C PHE A 566 15.34 -5.34 -0.49
N PHE A 567 14.50 -5.16 -1.53
CA PHE A 567 14.91 -5.18 -2.93
C PHE A 567 14.54 -3.84 -3.62
N PRO A 568 15.18 -2.71 -3.23
CA PRO A 568 14.83 -1.40 -3.77
C PRO A 568 15.11 -1.34 -5.28
N SER A 569 14.09 -1.02 -6.07
CA SER A 569 14.22 -0.85 -7.53
C SER A 569 14.24 0.63 -7.92
N SER A 570 13.75 1.52 -7.06
CA SER A 570 13.76 2.96 -7.31
C SER A 570 13.78 3.78 -6.01
N GLY A 571 14.40 4.96 -6.07
CA GLY A 571 14.31 5.96 -5.01
C GLY A 571 15.63 6.25 -4.31
N TRP A 572 15.55 7.05 -3.26
CA TRP A 572 16.68 7.50 -2.44
C TRP A 572 16.47 7.14 -0.98
N LYS A 573 17.56 6.84 -0.28
CA LYS A 573 17.62 6.73 1.17
C LYS A 573 18.75 7.62 1.69
N VAL A 574 18.46 8.45 2.69
CA VAL A 574 19.44 9.23 3.45
C VAL A 574 19.14 8.98 4.92
N ASP A 575 20.13 8.48 5.65
CA ASP A 575 20.06 8.22 7.08
C ASP A 575 21.28 8.86 7.74
N ALA A 576 21.03 9.97 8.45
CA ALA A 576 22.04 10.70 9.19
C ALA A 576 21.76 10.53 10.69
N ASP A 577 22.79 10.19 11.45
CA ASP A 577 22.68 9.84 12.86
C ASP A 577 23.87 10.43 13.62
N PHE A 578 23.59 11.19 14.67
CA PHE A 578 24.58 11.91 15.46
C PHE A 578 24.27 11.75 16.94
N HIS A 579 25.28 11.38 17.73
CA HIS A 579 25.21 11.27 19.18
C HIS A 579 26.35 12.07 19.80
N LEU A 580 26.05 12.89 20.81
CA LEU A 580 27.02 13.55 21.68
C LEU A 580 26.91 12.94 23.08
N TYR A 581 27.95 12.23 23.49
CA TYR A 581 28.03 11.55 24.78
C TYR A 581 28.54 12.51 25.85
N LEU A 582 27.79 12.62 26.94
CA LEU A 582 27.99 13.61 28.00
C LEU A 582 28.19 12.97 29.37
N TYR A 583 28.03 11.64 29.46
CA TYR A 583 28.05 10.92 30.71
C TYR A 583 28.46 9.46 30.49
N ASN A 584 29.27 8.94 31.41
CA ASN A 584 29.58 7.52 31.58
C ASN A 584 29.68 7.22 33.09
N ASP A 585 28.95 6.20 33.56
CA ASP A 585 28.85 5.86 34.99
C ASP A 585 30.11 5.21 35.58
N VAL A 586 30.93 4.55 34.76
CA VAL A 586 32.19 3.91 35.16
C VAL A 586 33.34 4.92 35.17
N LEU A 587 33.48 5.71 34.11
CA LEU A 587 34.61 6.65 33.95
C LEU A 587 34.48 7.90 34.84
N GLN A 588 33.25 8.37 35.10
CA GLN A 588 32.96 9.50 36.00
C GLN A 588 33.82 10.75 35.76
N GLU A 589 34.82 11.02 36.62
CA GLU A 589 35.73 12.19 36.50
C GLU A 589 36.76 12.04 35.37
N ASP A 590 37.05 10.80 34.95
CA ASP A 590 37.96 10.48 33.84
C ASP A 590 37.25 10.50 32.48
N PHE A 591 35.93 10.75 32.46
CA PHE A 591 35.15 10.81 31.23
C PHE A 591 35.44 12.09 30.42
N SER A 592 35.81 11.92 29.15
CA SER A 592 35.88 13.00 28.18
C SER A 592 34.67 12.95 27.25
N GLU A 593 34.02 14.10 27.04
CA GLU A 593 32.93 14.23 26.06
C GLU A 593 33.43 13.87 24.65
N TYR A 594 32.67 13.03 23.95
CA TYR A 594 32.94 12.65 22.56
C TYR A 594 31.64 12.56 21.78
N SER A 595 31.74 12.54 20.45
CA SER A 595 30.58 12.41 19.58
C SER A 595 30.81 11.38 18.49
N ILE A 596 29.75 10.71 18.08
CA ILE A 596 29.76 9.77 16.96
C ILE A 596 28.76 10.29 15.93
N ALA A 597 29.24 10.46 14.69
CA ALA A 597 28.43 10.88 13.57
C ALA A 597 28.51 9.86 12.45
N GLN A 598 27.37 9.59 11.81
CA GLN A 598 27.33 8.75 10.61
C GLN A 598 26.31 9.25 9.59
N LEU A 599 26.61 9.01 8.32
CA LEU A 599 25.78 9.37 7.19
C LEU A 599 25.77 8.22 6.18
N GLN A 600 24.59 7.67 5.91
CA GLN A 600 24.33 6.71 4.86
C GLN A 600 23.49 7.36 3.76
N VAL A 601 23.94 7.25 2.51
CA VAL A 601 23.24 7.74 1.32
C VAL A 601 23.16 6.62 0.30
N GLY A 602 21.94 6.24 -0.07
CA GLY A 602 21.67 5.20 -1.05
C GLY A 602 20.75 5.69 -2.17
N TYR A 603 20.95 5.14 -3.37
CA TYR A 603 20.14 5.40 -4.55
C TYR A 603 19.89 4.10 -5.32
N ALA A 604 18.65 3.89 -5.76
CA ALA A 604 18.25 2.73 -6.55
C ALA A 604 17.57 3.16 -7.85
N ARG A 605 17.84 2.42 -8.93
CA ARG A 605 17.18 2.63 -10.23
C ARG A 605 17.07 1.35 -11.05
N ALA A 606 15.85 1.07 -11.49
CA ALA A 606 15.53 -0.02 -12.41
C ALA A 606 15.75 0.34 -13.88
N PHE A 607 16.16 -0.65 -14.67
CA PHE A 607 16.30 -0.63 -16.12
C PHE A 607 15.90 -2.01 -16.70
N GLY A 608 14.64 -2.14 -17.09
CA GLY A 608 14.08 -3.43 -17.51
C GLY A 608 13.88 -4.35 -16.30
N LYS A 609 14.43 -5.57 -16.37
CA LYS A 609 14.40 -6.55 -15.27
C LYS A 609 15.55 -6.38 -14.26
N PHE A 610 16.41 -5.39 -14.48
CA PHE A 610 17.56 -5.15 -13.63
C PHE A 610 17.33 -3.92 -12.77
N SER A 611 17.86 -3.94 -11.55
CA SER A 611 17.90 -2.79 -10.65
C SER A 611 19.32 -2.62 -10.13
N LEU A 612 19.86 -1.40 -10.24
CA LEU A 612 21.14 -1.05 -9.64
C LEU A 612 20.89 -0.24 -8.38
N ARG A 613 21.49 -0.66 -7.27
CA ARG A 613 21.59 0.10 -6.03
C ARG A 613 23.05 0.47 -5.79
N ALA A 614 23.28 1.74 -5.48
CA ALA A 614 24.56 2.25 -5.03
C ALA A 614 24.36 2.94 -3.68
N GLU A 615 25.27 2.73 -2.75
CA GLU A 615 25.21 3.28 -1.40
C GLU A 615 26.60 3.67 -0.89
N GLY A 616 26.70 4.84 -0.28
CA GLY A 616 27.86 5.29 0.50
C GLY A 616 27.49 5.42 1.97
N HIS A 617 28.41 5.05 2.86
CA HIS A 617 28.23 5.15 4.31
C HIS A 617 29.52 5.61 4.95
N VAL A 618 29.48 6.75 5.63
CA VAL A 618 30.61 7.33 6.35
C VAL A 618 30.26 7.38 7.83
N GLY A 619 31.24 7.07 8.68
CA GLY A 619 31.15 7.14 10.14
C GLY A 619 32.41 7.73 10.72
N ILE A 620 32.28 8.57 11.74
CA ILE A 620 33.41 9.21 12.43
C ILE A 620 33.10 9.32 13.92
N SER A 621 34.08 8.98 14.74
CA SER A 621 34.14 9.37 16.15
C SER A 621 34.98 10.65 16.28
N ILE A 622 34.50 11.64 17.03
CA ILE A 622 35.16 12.92 17.26
C ILE A 622 35.35 13.09 18.76
N GLY A 623 36.60 13.29 19.17
CA GLY A 623 37.03 13.21 20.56
C GLY A 623 37.76 11.90 20.82
N ASN A 624 38.11 11.64 22.07
CA ASN A 624 38.76 10.39 22.47
C ASN A 624 37.76 9.57 23.30
N PRO A 625 36.92 8.71 22.67
CA PRO A 625 36.17 7.74 23.45
C PRO A 625 37.20 6.83 24.14
N GLU A 626 37.29 6.91 25.47
CA GLU A 626 38.22 6.11 26.28
C GLU A 626 37.93 4.59 26.21
N THR A 627 37.00 4.16 25.35
CA THR A 627 36.59 2.78 25.08
C THR A 627 36.30 2.59 23.58
N SER A 628 36.64 1.41 23.06
CA SER A 628 36.40 0.98 21.68
C SER A 628 35.06 0.25 21.49
N SER A 629 34.23 0.14 22.54
CA SER A 629 32.98 -0.63 22.50
C SER A 629 31.90 -0.08 21.55
N LEU A 630 32.03 1.19 21.15
CA LEU A 630 31.16 1.86 20.19
C LEU A 630 31.87 2.20 18.88
N ASP A 631 33.02 1.60 18.59
CA ASP A 631 33.68 1.72 17.29
C ASP A 631 32.80 1.21 16.15
N PHE A 632 33.14 1.61 14.93
CA PHE A 632 32.49 1.06 13.75
C PHE A 632 33.02 -0.32 13.47
N VAL A 633 32.13 -1.31 13.51
CA VAL A 633 32.48 -2.70 13.31
C VAL A 633 31.86 -3.21 12.02
N LEU A 634 32.68 -3.74 11.11
CA LEU A 634 32.23 -4.27 9.82
C LEU A 634 32.22 -5.80 9.81
N GLY A 635 31.17 -6.37 9.21
CA GLY A 635 31.08 -7.80 8.94
C GLY A 635 29.66 -8.35 8.91
N GLY A 636 29.49 -9.53 8.31
CA GLY A 636 28.24 -10.27 8.28
C GLY A 636 27.17 -9.68 7.35
N TYR A 637 26.03 -10.37 7.28
CA TYR A 637 24.86 -9.97 6.49
C TYR A 637 23.54 -10.46 7.10
N GLY A 638 22.49 -9.66 6.93
CA GLY A 638 21.11 -10.04 7.19
C GLY A 638 20.53 -9.55 8.52
N ALA A 639 21.37 -9.38 9.54
CA ALA A 639 20.95 -8.82 10.81
C ALA A 639 20.57 -7.35 10.72
N ARG A 640 19.66 -6.92 11.61
CA ARG A 640 19.37 -5.50 11.77
C ARG A 640 20.58 -4.76 12.33
N ARG A 641 20.70 -3.47 12.03
CA ARG A 641 21.78 -2.64 12.59
C ARG A 641 21.60 -2.54 14.10
N ILE A 642 22.64 -2.91 14.85
CA ILE A 642 22.76 -2.75 16.30
C ILE A 642 23.93 -1.80 16.52
N ASN A 643 23.68 -0.62 17.07
CA ASN A 643 24.68 0.44 17.23
C ASN A 643 25.47 0.70 15.92
N ASN A 644 26.79 0.50 15.98
CA ASN A 644 27.74 0.72 14.90
C ASN A 644 28.22 -0.60 14.25
N LEU A 645 27.50 -1.72 14.47
CA LEU A 645 27.69 -2.96 13.73
C LEU A 645 27.08 -2.83 12.32
N ILE A 646 27.94 -2.80 11.30
CA ILE A 646 27.57 -2.49 9.92
C ILE A 646 27.84 -3.71 9.03
N PRO A 647 26.83 -4.20 8.29
CA PRO A 647 26.99 -5.35 7.40
C PRO A 647 28.11 -5.14 6.38
N PHE A 648 28.95 -6.15 6.17
CA PHE A 648 30.02 -6.12 5.19
C PHE A 648 30.30 -7.52 4.64
N TYR A 649 29.98 -7.72 3.36
CA TYR A 649 30.27 -8.95 2.62
C TYR A 649 31.76 -9.33 2.68
N GLY A 650 32.02 -10.63 2.65
CA GLY A 650 33.35 -11.24 2.62
C GLY A 650 34.00 -11.43 4.00
N TYR A 651 33.32 -11.03 5.07
CA TYR A 651 33.77 -11.14 6.46
C TYR A 651 32.60 -11.60 7.32
N ASP A 652 32.85 -12.44 8.32
CA ASP A 652 31.83 -12.82 9.32
C ASP A 652 31.45 -11.61 10.19
N PHE A 653 30.36 -11.71 10.96
CA PHE A 653 29.98 -10.69 11.93
C PHE A 653 31.12 -10.36 12.89
N ILE A 654 31.30 -9.07 13.19
CA ILE A 654 32.27 -8.57 14.18
C ILE A 654 33.71 -8.98 13.79
N SER A 655 34.15 -8.58 12.59
CA SER A 655 35.45 -8.98 12.03
C SER A 655 36.46 -7.85 11.88
N LEU A 656 36.01 -6.60 11.67
CA LEU A 656 36.87 -5.44 11.47
C LEU A 656 36.37 -4.31 12.37
N SER A 657 37.26 -3.54 13.00
CA SER A 657 36.93 -2.42 13.89
C SER A 657 37.76 -1.18 13.57
N GLY A 658 37.21 -0.01 13.87
CA GLY A 658 37.94 1.27 13.87
C GLY A 658 37.02 2.44 14.21
N ASN A 659 37.60 3.53 14.72
CA ASN A 659 36.83 4.71 15.14
C ASN A 659 36.28 5.56 13.96
N THR A 660 36.81 5.34 12.74
CA THR A 660 36.43 6.08 11.53
C THR A 660 36.29 5.14 10.34
N MET A 661 35.23 5.34 9.55
CA MET A 661 34.92 4.47 8.42
C MET A 661 34.41 5.22 7.19
N MET A 662 34.74 4.66 6.03
CA MET A 662 34.10 4.95 4.76
C MET A 662 33.82 3.64 4.02
N ARG A 663 32.55 3.39 3.70
CA ARG A 663 32.07 2.20 3.00
C ARG A 663 31.29 2.59 1.75
N SER A 664 31.47 1.83 0.68
CA SER A 664 30.62 1.88 -0.52
C SER A 664 30.06 0.49 -0.82
N LEU A 665 28.80 0.42 -1.23
CA LEU A 665 28.09 -0.80 -1.61
C LEU A 665 27.43 -0.62 -2.97
N PHE A 666 27.60 -1.61 -3.84
CA PHE A 666 26.96 -1.70 -5.14
C PHE A 666 26.25 -3.05 -5.26
N GLU A 667 24.96 -3.03 -5.57
CA GLU A 667 24.15 -4.24 -5.77
C GLU A 667 23.47 -4.17 -7.13
N LEU A 668 23.65 -5.21 -7.95
CA LEU A 668 22.91 -5.44 -9.19
C LEU A 668 21.91 -6.57 -8.94
N ASP A 669 20.63 -6.23 -8.92
CA ASP A 669 19.52 -7.16 -8.77
C ASP A 669 18.93 -7.49 -10.15
N TYR A 670 18.68 -8.76 -10.41
CA TYR A 670 17.99 -9.26 -11.59
C TYR A 670 16.71 -10.02 -11.18
N GLU A 671 15.55 -9.43 -11.48
CA GLU A 671 14.25 -10.05 -11.24
C GLU A 671 13.92 -11.06 -12.34
N ILE A 672 14.29 -12.33 -12.12
CA ILE A 672 14.11 -13.41 -13.11
C ILE A 672 12.62 -13.66 -13.37
N PHE A 673 11.90 -13.86 -12.27
CA PHE A 673 10.46 -14.04 -12.18
C PHE A 673 9.93 -13.04 -11.15
N ARG A 674 8.62 -12.75 -11.21
CA ARG A 674 7.99 -11.84 -10.25
C ARG A 674 8.38 -12.20 -8.81
N LYS A 675 8.93 -11.26 -8.03
CA LYS A 675 9.38 -11.45 -6.63
C LYS A 675 10.58 -12.40 -6.40
N ASN A 676 11.34 -12.70 -7.45
CA ASN A 676 12.49 -13.61 -7.39
C ASN A 676 13.75 -12.90 -7.91
N HIS A 677 14.75 -12.77 -7.05
CA HIS A 677 15.87 -11.86 -7.20
C HIS A 677 17.17 -12.64 -7.23
N VAL A 678 18.02 -12.40 -8.24
CA VAL A 678 19.43 -12.78 -8.20
C VAL A 678 20.25 -11.52 -8.03
N VAL A 679 20.97 -11.43 -6.91
CA VAL A 679 21.67 -10.21 -6.50
C VAL A 679 23.17 -10.43 -6.52
N LEU A 680 23.87 -9.64 -7.33
CA LEU A 680 25.33 -9.53 -7.32
C LEU A 680 25.71 -8.32 -6.50
N SER A 681 26.55 -8.51 -5.48
CA SER A 681 26.92 -7.45 -4.53
C SER A 681 28.43 -7.27 -4.49
N ALA A 682 28.87 -6.02 -4.40
CA ALA A 682 30.26 -5.66 -4.16
C ALA A 682 30.32 -4.50 -3.17
N ASN A 683 31.16 -4.61 -2.15
CA ASN A 683 31.41 -3.54 -1.21
C ASN A 683 32.91 -3.29 -1.01
N PHE A 684 33.21 -2.06 -0.62
CA PHE A 684 34.56 -1.55 -0.45
C PHE A 684 34.58 -0.69 0.80
N ALA A 685 35.62 -0.80 1.63
CA ALA A 685 35.75 0.03 2.82
C ALA A 685 37.20 0.43 3.10
N ASN A 686 37.33 1.64 3.65
CA ASN A 686 38.47 2.06 4.46
C ASN A 686 37.93 2.20 5.89
N LEU A 687 38.53 1.46 6.82
CA LEU A 687 38.21 1.45 8.24
C LEU A 687 39.54 1.48 8.98
N ASP A 688 39.73 2.46 9.84
CA ASP A 688 40.91 2.60 10.69
C ASP A 688 40.67 3.63 11.78
N ASP A 689 41.56 3.69 12.76
CA ASP A 689 41.57 4.75 13.75
C ASP A 689 42.11 6.05 13.16
N ASP A 690 41.38 7.13 13.41
CA ASP A 690 41.64 8.48 12.93
C ASP A 690 41.88 8.54 11.42
N LEU A 691 41.14 7.70 10.67
CA LEU A 691 41.33 7.49 9.23
C LEU A 691 41.44 8.81 8.46
N PHE A 692 40.60 9.82 8.75
CA PHE A 692 40.60 11.10 8.03
C PHE A 692 41.75 12.04 8.39
N GLU A 693 42.55 11.71 9.41
CA GLU A 693 43.79 12.41 9.73
C GLU A 693 44.99 11.84 8.96
N GLN A 694 44.86 10.65 8.37
CA GLN A 694 45.91 9.97 7.60
C GLN A 694 45.98 10.50 6.15
N ASP A 695 47.19 10.74 5.61
CA ASP A 695 47.35 11.30 4.25
C ASP A 695 46.79 10.41 3.11
N ASP A 696 46.54 9.13 3.36
CA ASP A 696 46.10 8.14 2.39
C ASP A 696 44.65 7.68 2.57
N TRP A 697 43.85 8.41 3.36
CA TRP A 697 42.47 8.05 3.70
C TRP A 697 41.56 7.84 2.48
N TYR A 698 41.85 8.56 1.39
CA TYR A 698 41.14 8.50 0.10
C TYR A 698 41.76 7.52 -0.92
N SER A 699 42.80 6.79 -0.52
CA SER A 699 43.51 5.82 -1.37
C SER A 699 42.65 4.60 -1.73
N LYS A 700 43.24 3.60 -2.38
CA LYS A 700 42.54 2.38 -2.80
C LYS A 700 41.89 1.70 -1.58
N ALA A 701 40.67 1.18 -1.76
CA ALA A 701 39.94 0.46 -0.73
C ALA A 701 40.81 -0.59 -0.02
N ARG A 702 40.94 -0.48 1.31
CA ARG A 702 41.72 -1.38 2.18
C ARG A 702 41.03 -2.75 2.28
N TYR A 703 39.70 -2.74 2.40
CA TYR A 703 38.86 -3.93 2.48
C TYR A 703 37.91 -4.01 1.29
N SER A 704 37.68 -5.22 0.79
CA SER A 704 36.72 -5.48 -0.27
C SER A 704 36.00 -6.80 -0.06
N GLY A 705 34.73 -6.84 -0.41
CA GLY A 705 33.90 -8.02 -0.32
C GLY A 705 32.93 -8.14 -1.50
N PHE A 706 32.60 -9.36 -1.82
CA PHE A 706 31.71 -9.70 -2.92
C PHE A 706 30.68 -10.73 -2.45
N ALA A 707 29.50 -10.71 -3.04
CA ALA A 707 28.51 -11.74 -2.80
C ALA A 707 27.66 -12.02 -4.04
N VAL A 708 27.22 -13.27 -4.17
CA VAL A 708 26.16 -13.69 -5.07
C VAL A 708 25.04 -14.30 -4.25
N GLY A 709 23.81 -13.83 -4.48
CA GLY A 709 22.67 -14.24 -3.69
C GLY A 709 21.44 -14.54 -4.52
N TYR A 710 20.56 -15.36 -3.96
CA TYR A 710 19.20 -15.54 -4.42
C TYR A 710 18.23 -15.15 -3.30
N GLY A 711 17.25 -14.32 -3.64
CA GLY A 711 16.23 -13.82 -2.72
C GLY A 711 14.83 -14.02 -3.27
N VAL A 712 13.88 -14.31 -2.39
CA VAL A 712 12.45 -14.38 -2.73
C VAL A 712 11.62 -13.57 -1.75
N GLU A 713 10.70 -12.76 -2.26
CA GLU A 713 9.74 -12.06 -1.41
C GLU A 713 8.59 -12.99 -1.02
N THR A 714 8.45 -13.27 0.27
CA THR A 714 7.35 -14.08 0.81
C THR A 714 6.42 -13.24 1.69
N PHE A 715 5.27 -13.79 2.06
CA PHE A 715 4.37 -13.12 3.01
C PHE A 715 4.94 -13.04 4.44
N LEU A 716 5.93 -13.87 4.78
CA LEU A 716 6.62 -13.87 6.07
C LEU A 716 7.84 -12.94 6.10
N GLY A 717 8.12 -12.25 4.99
CA GLY A 717 9.33 -11.46 4.77
C GLY A 717 10.24 -12.07 3.69
N PRO A 718 11.38 -11.44 3.39
CA PRO A 718 12.34 -11.97 2.42
C PRO A 718 12.98 -13.26 2.93
N LEU A 719 13.22 -14.21 2.03
CA LEU A 719 14.13 -15.34 2.25
C LEU A 719 15.32 -15.14 1.31
N GLU A 720 16.52 -15.05 1.87
CA GLU A 720 17.75 -14.82 1.12
C GLU A 720 18.83 -15.84 1.51
N LEU A 721 19.51 -16.35 0.49
CA LEU A 721 20.74 -17.13 0.62
C LEU A 721 21.83 -16.40 -0.18
N LYS A 722 22.93 -16.05 0.47
CA LYS A 722 24.07 -15.39 -0.16
C LYS A 722 25.36 -16.15 0.09
N TYR A 723 26.14 -16.39 -0.94
CA TYR A 723 27.54 -16.77 -0.82
C TYR A 723 28.40 -15.51 -0.91
N SER A 724 29.26 -15.29 0.07
CA SER A 724 30.06 -14.09 0.24
C SER A 724 31.53 -14.43 0.35
N PHE A 725 32.40 -13.63 -0.26
CA PHE A 725 33.84 -13.87 -0.21
C PHE A 725 34.62 -12.56 -0.27
N SER A 726 35.85 -12.57 0.25
CA SER A 726 36.80 -11.46 0.16
C SER A 726 38.12 -11.97 -0.42
N PRO A 727 38.76 -11.26 -1.37
CA PRO A 727 40.11 -11.58 -1.81
C PRO A 727 41.18 -11.50 -0.70
N GLN A 728 40.86 -10.86 0.43
CA GLN A 728 41.72 -10.71 1.60
C GLN A 728 41.50 -11.81 2.64
N GLN A 729 40.52 -12.70 2.45
CA GLN A 729 40.22 -13.82 3.33
C GLN A 729 40.45 -15.14 2.58
N ASP A 730 40.81 -16.19 3.32
CA ASP A 730 41.09 -17.51 2.74
C ASP A 730 39.81 -18.29 2.40
N ASP A 731 38.74 -18.09 3.17
CA ASP A 731 37.46 -18.79 3.04
C ASP A 731 36.29 -17.84 2.69
N GLY A 732 35.27 -18.42 2.05
CA GLY A 732 34.01 -17.74 1.78
C GLY A 732 32.90 -18.20 2.73
N GLU A 733 31.95 -17.32 2.99
CA GLU A 733 30.86 -17.52 3.94
C GLU A 733 29.51 -17.66 3.24
N PHE A 734 28.63 -18.48 3.79
CA PHE A 734 27.22 -18.50 3.40
C PHE A 734 26.42 -17.74 4.45
N PHE A 735 25.57 -16.82 4.02
CA PHE A 735 24.60 -16.16 4.90
C PHE A 735 23.19 -16.56 4.52
N VAL A 736 22.43 -17.00 5.52
CA VAL A 736 20.99 -17.25 5.39
C VAL A 736 20.21 -16.21 6.19
N ARG A 737 19.20 -15.64 5.55
CA ARG A 737 18.28 -14.70 6.17
C ARG A 737 16.85 -15.10 5.85
N LEU A 738 15.98 -15.14 6.86
CA LEU A 738 14.55 -15.38 6.69
C LEU A 738 13.77 -14.36 7.50
N GLY A 739 12.77 -13.75 6.87
CA GLY A 739 11.77 -12.93 7.53
C GLY A 739 12.15 -11.46 7.66
N PHE A 740 11.42 -10.75 8.52
CA PHE A 740 11.57 -9.30 8.70
C PHE A 740 12.72 -8.96 9.66
N ASN A 741 13.18 -7.70 9.63
CA ASN A 741 14.23 -7.22 10.53
C ASN A 741 13.61 -6.70 11.83
N PHE A 742 13.82 -7.42 12.93
CA PHE A 742 13.42 -6.99 14.28
C PHE A 742 14.34 -7.58 15.35
#